data_AF-A0A3M7N0J6-F1
#
_entry.id   AF-A0A3M7N0J6-F1
#
_cell.length_a   1.000
_cell.length_b   1.000
_cell.length_c   1.000
_cell.angle_alpha   90.00
_cell.angle_beta   90.00
_cell.angle_gamma   90.00
#
_symmetry.space_group_name_H-M   'P 1'
#
loop_
_entity.id
_entity.type
_entity.pdbx_description
1 polymer ?
#
loop_
_entity_poly.entity_id
_entity_poly.type
_entity_poly.pdbx_seq_one_letter_code
_entity_poly.pdbx_strand_id
1 'polypeptide(L)'
;MAQAFEGQVAIVTGGNSGIGLTTVLGFVHQGAQVAVLDLAESPSEHIPQTAAIKYFKCDVSSSDSVDQTVKAVADAFGHIDILVNCAGVMDSMARAGDTTNAEWDKVLTINLNGPFYTTRAVVPYFTKNERKADPGAPPAYDTFGNPQPAPPPSKGVIVNICSVAARGGGAAGAAYTASKHGLLGLSRSISWTYRNEGIRANVVIPGGVATNIYANSKVQLDTAGLASFETPRDERFDGRGAFTAADNVAVADQQGTVPKFLQAAAMATPEKESPLKAVQLEALVVMKITKHCSSRFPTIATGSLVGMENEGLLEVTNSFAFPILDLPPEEQYDNQVFNTAAAAPRAKSNIAYQNEYIRMLKEVNVDANNVGWYTSANLGNFVNSNFIQNQFFYQKDLNEKTVALVYDVSRSAQGLLSLRAFRLSPQFMAAFKENKFTTDNLQKSGLKYSDILQELPIQIHNSHLITTFLSQIPASLKSGPLPAPTSAAAVPSNPAIKNDVLSPTAIAFPSLTLNPDPFLSQTADNLLDSIETHHVEANNFSYYSRALAREQAKIQQWQAKRKAENAARALSKQPPLPEDEWQKLFKLPTEPSRLESLLNSRQAEQYARQVDGFVAATTGKMFAIRGNLLPGESKEVAE
;
A
#
# COMPACT_ATOMS: atom_id res chain seq x y z
N MET A 1 40.48 -24.97 -8.82
CA MET A 1 40.06 -23.54 -8.75
C MET A 1 41.02 -22.84 -7.79
N ALA A 2 41.44 -21.61 -8.06
CA ALA A 2 42.28 -20.86 -7.13
C ALA A 2 41.54 -20.70 -5.78
N GLN A 3 42.23 -20.91 -4.66
CA GLN A 3 41.68 -20.71 -3.32
C GLN A 3 41.40 -19.22 -3.11
N ALA A 4 40.15 -18.86 -2.80
CA ALA A 4 39.71 -17.46 -2.84
C ALA A 4 40.26 -16.59 -1.69
N PHE A 5 40.74 -17.20 -0.61
CA PHE A 5 41.23 -16.49 0.59
C PHE A 5 42.66 -16.88 0.98
N GLU A 6 43.44 -17.41 0.04
CA GLU A 6 44.84 -17.77 0.29
C GLU A 6 45.64 -16.56 0.81
N GLY A 7 46.36 -16.76 1.92
CA GLY A 7 47.15 -15.72 2.59
C GLY A 7 46.34 -14.72 3.42
N GLN A 8 45.02 -14.84 3.50
CA GLN A 8 44.19 -13.98 4.34
C GLN A 8 43.97 -14.56 5.74
N VAL A 9 43.87 -13.67 6.73
CA VAL A 9 43.64 -14.00 8.14
C VAL A 9 42.25 -13.53 8.56
N ALA A 10 41.40 -14.47 8.99
CA ALA A 10 40.04 -14.22 9.44
C ALA A 10 39.87 -14.48 10.94
N ILE A 11 39.27 -13.53 11.66
CA ILE A 11 38.77 -13.71 13.02
C ILE A 11 37.30 -14.11 12.94
N VAL A 12 36.90 -15.19 13.62
CA VAL A 12 35.50 -15.59 13.75
C VAL A 12 35.15 -15.72 15.24
N THR A 13 34.29 -14.83 15.73
CA THR A 13 33.77 -14.89 17.10
C THR A 13 32.61 -15.87 17.19
N GLY A 14 32.43 -16.59 18.30
CA GLY A 14 31.44 -17.65 18.41
C GLY A 14 31.74 -18.83 17.47
N GLY A 15 33.00 -18.99 17.07
CA GLY A 15 33.42 -19.96 16.05
C GLY A 15 33.43 -21.41 16.52
N ASN A 16 33.09 -21.68 17.79
CA ASN A 16 33.13 -23.03 18.34
C ASN A 16 31.86 -23.86 18.05
N SER A 17 30.77 -23.23 17.58
CA SER A 17 29.50 -23.90 17.30
C SER A 17 28.67 -23.19 16.21
N GLY A 18 27.63 -23.87 15.73
CA GLY A 18 26.59 -23.30 14.86
C GLY A 18 27.11 -22.61 13.59
N ILE A 19 26.61 -21.40 13.33
CA ILE A 19 26.97 -20.58 12.15
C ILE A 19 28.47 -20.23 12.16
N GLY A 20 29.02 -19.94 13.34
CA GLY A 20 30.43 -19.59 13.50
C GLY A 20 31.35 -20.73 13.10
N LEU A 21 31.10 -21.95 13.61
CA LEU A 21 31.85 -23.14 13.24
C LEU A 21 31.81 -23.41 11.73
N THR A 22 30.63 -23.33 11.13
CA THR A 22 30.48 -23.53 9.68
C THR A 22 31.28 -22.49 8.89
N THR A 23 31.31 -21.24 9.38
CA THR A 23 32.09 -20.15 8.78
C THR A 23 33.60 -20.42 8.88
N VAL A 24 34.09 -20.92 10.02
CA VAL A 24 35.49 -21.32 10.21
C VAL A 24 35.89 -22.38 9.19
N LEU A 25 35.10 -23.45 9.06
CA LEU A 25 35.38 -24.53 8.10
C LEU A 25 35.38 -24.03 6.65
N GLY A 26 34.44 -23.16 6.30
CA GLY A 26 34.36 -22.55 4.97
C GLY A 26 35.59 -21.71 4.62
N PHE A 27 36.09 -20.90 5.55
CA PHE A 27 37.29 -20.09 5.33
C PHE A 27 38.55 -20.96 5.15
N VAL A 28 38.72 -21.99 5.99
CA VAL A 28 39.86 -22.91 5.89
C VAL A 28 39.85 -23.68 4.58
N HIS A 29 38.68 -24.17 4.16
CA HIS A 29 38.52 -24.85 2.88
C HIS A 29 38.91 -23.95 1.69
N GLN A 30 38.75 -22.64 1.82
CA GLN A 30 39.09 -21.65 0.80
C GLN A 30 40.50 -21.04 0.97
N GLY A 31 41.35 -21.63 1.82
CA GLY A 31 42.76 -21.27 1.96
C GLY A 31 43.09 -20.20 2.99
N ALA A 32 42.12 -19.74 3.78
CA ALA A 32 42.36 -18.73 4.81
C ALA A 32 42.97 -19.34 6.08
N GLN A 33 43.73 -18.52 6.81
CA GLN A 33 44.08 -18.78 8.19
C GLN A 33 42.99 -18.21 9.11
N VAL A 34 42.56 -18.97 10.11
CA VAL A 34 41.41 -18.61 10.95
C VAL A 34 41.75 -18.58 12.43
N ALA A 35 41.48 -17.44 13.07
CA ALA A 35 41.47 -17.28 14.51
C ALA A 35 40.05 -17.47 15.04
N VAL A 36 39.83 -18.55 15.81
CA VAL A 36 38.55 -18.85 16.45
C VAL A 36 38.52 -18.21 17.83
N LEU A 37 37.57 -17.29 18.04
CA LEU A 37 37.35 -16.64 19.33
C LEU A 37 36.05 -17.16 19.94
N ASP A 38 36.11 -17.77 21.12
CA ASP A 38 34.93 -18.29 21.79
C ASP A 38 35.10 -18.30 23.31
N LEU A 39 34.00 -18.43 24.05
CA LEU A 39 34.00 -18.42 25.51
C LEU A 39 34.56 -19.72 26.09
N ALA A 40 34.42 -20.84 25.37
CA ALA A 40 34.88 -22.13 25.84
C ALA A 40 36.42 -22.17 26.00
N GLU A 41 36.90 -22.93 26.98
CA GLU A 41 38.35 -23.07 27.26
C GLU A 41 39.10 -23.80 26.14
N SER A 42 38.42 -24.68 25.40
CA SER A 42 39.02 -25.54 24.39
C SER A 42 38.15 -25.63 23.13
N PRO A 43 38.76 -25.86 21.95
CA PRO A 43 38.01 -26.09 20.72
C PRO A 43 37.12 -27.33 20.85
N SER A 44 35.96 -27.29 20.19
CA SER A 44 35.06 -28.43 20.07
C SER A 44 35.69 -29.53 19.21
N GLU A 45 35.21 -30.76 19.38
CA GLU A 45 35.65 -31.91 18.57
C GLU A 45 35.41 -31.73 17.07
N HIS A 46 34.52 -30.81 16.69
CA HIS A 46 34.18 -30.51 15.31
C HIS A 46 35.15 -29.52 14.64
N ILE A 47 36.05 -28.87 15.39
CA ILE A 47 37.11 -28.04 14.82
C ILE A 47 38.29 -28.95 14.45
N PRO A 48 38.66 -29.06 13.16
CA PRO A 48 39.77 -29.90 12.74
C PRO A 48 41.10 -29.30 13.23
N GLN A 49 41.95 -30.13 13.83
CA GLN A 49 43.28 -29.72 14.26
C GLN A 49 44.19 -29.56 13.04
N THR A 50 44.29 -28.32 12.56
CA THR A 50 45.11 -27.95 11.39
C THR A 50 45.96 -26.74 11.73
N ALA A 51 47.11 -26.58 11.08
CA ALA A 51 47.97 -25.40 11.28
C ALA A 51 47.30 -24.09 10.83
N ALA A 52 46.24 -24.17 10.02
CA ALA A 52 45.48 -23.02 9.54
C ALA A 52 44.53 -22.44 10.61
N ILE A 53 44.19 -23.19 11.66
CA ILE A 53 43.27 -22.76 12.71
C ILE A 53 44.04 -22.54 14.02
N LYS A 54 43.84 -21.38 14.66
CA LYS A 54 44.27 -21.15 16.05
C LYS A 54 43.06 -20.76 16.89
N TYR A 55 42.95 -21.36 18.06
CA TYR A 55 41.85 -21.13 18.99
C TYR A 55 42.28 -20.18 20.11
N PHE A 56 41.43 -19.20 20.43
CA PHE A 56 41.64 -18.23 21.49
C PHE A 56 40.39 -18.14 22.35
N LYS A 57 40.56 -18.28 23.67
CA LYS A 57 39.49 -17.98 24.61
C LYS A 57 39.25 -16.47 24.65
N CYS A 58 38.03 -16.04 24.37
CA CYS A 58 37.64 -14.64 24.36
C CYS A 58 36.22 -14.47 24.86
N ASP A 59 36.04 -13.64 25.88
CA ASP A 59 34.72 -13.17 26.29
C ASP A 59 34.41 -11.86 25.57
N VAL A 60 33.54 -11.92 24.56
CA VAL A 60 33.13 -10.75 23.77
C VAL A 60 32.35 -9.71 24.58
N SER A 61 31.84 -10.05 25.76
CA SER A 61 31.16 -9.10 26.65
C SER A 61 32.13 -8.16 27.38
N SER A 62 33.44 -8.46 27.36
CA SER A 62 34.49 -7.68 28.00
C SER A 62 35.41 -7.03 26.98
N SER A 63 35.52 -5.70 27.00
CA SER A 63 36.43 -4.97 26.10
C SER A 63 37.89 -5.37 26.31
N ASP A 64 38.31 -5.59 27.56
CA ASP A 64 39.71 -5.92 27.86
C ASP A 64 40.06 -7.31 27.35
N SER A 65 39.13 -8.27 27.46
CA SER A 65 39.32 -9.62 26.91
C SER A 65 39.44 -9.57 25.39
N VAL A 66 38.62 -8.76 24.73
CA VAL A 66 38.67 -8.57 23.27
C VAL A 66 39.98 -7.91 22.84
N ASP A 67 40.38 -6.81 23.48
CA ASP A 67 41.58 -6.04 23.10
C ASP A 67 42.85 -6.91 23.27
N GLN A 68 42.96 -7.67 24.35
CA GLN A 68 44.06 -8.62 24.57
C GLN A 68 44.06 -9.75 23.53
N THR A 69 42.89 -10.30 23.22
CA THR A 69 42.80 -11.44 22.30
C THR A 69 43.09 -11.02 20.86
N VAL A 70 42.56 -9.89 20.40
CA VAL A 70 42.83 -9.37 19.05
C VAL A 70 44.31 -9.04 18.88
N LYS A 71 44.96 -8.49 19.91
CA LYS A 71 46.41 -8.31 19.91
C LYS A 71 47.16 -9.65 19.78
N ALA A 72 46.77 -10.67 20.56
CA ALA A 72 47.37 -12.00 20.48
C ALA A 72 47.19 -12.66 19.10
N VAL A 73 46.04 -12.43 18.44
CA VAL A 73 45.80 -12.86 17.06
C VAL A 73 46.75 -12.15 16.10
N ALA A 74 46.86 -10.82 16.19
CA ALA A 74 47.78 -10.06 15.36
C ALA A 74 49.24 -10.51 15.53
N ASP A 75 49.68 -10.76 16.77
CA ASP A 75 51.02 -11.26 17.07
C ASP A 75 51.23 -12.70 16.51
N ALA A 76 50.18 -13.52 16.51
CA ALA A 76 50.24 -14.91 16.07
C ALA A 76 50.18 -15.11 14.54
N PHE A 77 49.60 -14.17 13.79
CA PHE A 77 49.40 -14.27 12.35
C PHE A 77 50.10 -13.15 11.54
N GLY A 78 50.54 -12.07 12.19
CA GLY A 78 51.22 -10.94 11.58
C GLY A 78 50.30 -9.85 11.03
N HIS A 79 49.11 -10.22 10.56
CA HIS A 79 48.08 -9.30 10.05
C HIS A 79 46.67 -9.84 10.29
N ILE A 80 45.66 -9.00 10.06
CA ILE A 80 44.24 -9.36 10.18
C ILE A 80 43.51 -8.75 8.98
N ASP A 81 42.71 -9.53 8.26
CA ASP A 81 42.00 -9.07 7.04
C ASP A 81 40.48 -9.08 7.18
N ILE A 82 39.95 -10.07 7.90
CA ILE A 82 38.51 -10.32 7.99
C ILE A 82 38.12 -10.46 9.46
N LEU A 83 37.04 -9.79 9.86
CA LEU A 83 36.36 -10.01 11.13
C LEU A 83 34.94 -10.50 10.87
N VAL A 84 34.58 -11.65 11.42
CA VAL A 84 33.21 -12.15 11.46
C VAL A 84 32.70 -12.13 12.90
N ASN A 85 31.76 -11.25 13.16
CA ASN A 85 31.06 -11.16 14.44
C ASN A 85 29.85 -12.09 14.44
N CYS A 86 30.05 -13.31 14.93
CA CYS A 86 29.00 -14.34 15.01
C CYS A 86 28.60 -14.70 16.45
N ALA A 87 29.39 -14.35 17.47
CA ALA A 87 29.01 -14.56 18.86
C ALA A 87 27.68 -13.86 19.18
N GLY A 88 26.75 -14.59 19.80
CA GLY A 88 25.45 -14.05 20.17
C GLY A 88 24.62 -14.99 21.03
N VAL A 89 23.67 -14.43 21.77
CA VAL A 89 22.71 -15.15 22.61
C VAL A 89 21.29 -14.72 22.29
N MET A 90 20.33 -15.65 22.38
CA MET A 90 18.89 -15.33 22.28
C MET A 90 18.39 -14.80 23.63
N ASP A 91 17.31 -14.02 23.59
CA ASP A 91 16.49 -13.75 24.78
C ASP A 91 15.42 -14.84 24.97
N SER A 92 14.62 -14.69 26.01
CA SER A 92 13.51 -15.57 26.40
C SER A 92 12.23 -15.33 25.59
N MET A 93 12.27 -14.52 24.53
CA MET A 93 11.10 -14.07 23.78
C MET A 93 10.12 -13.21 24.62
N ALA A 94 10.59 -12.64 25.74
CA ALA A 94 9.76 -11.83 26.63
C ALA A 94 9.24 -10.56 25.96
N ARG A 95 8.00 -10.17 26.32
CA ARG A 95 7.43 -8.86 25.98
C ARG A 95 8.23 -7.77 26.69
N ALA A 96 8.22 -6.56 26.14
CA ALA A 96 8.96 -5.43 26.71
C ALA A 96 8.68 -5.18 28.21
N GLY A 97 7.46 -5.43 28.69
CA GLY A 97 7.11 -5.27 30.12
C GLY A 97 7.55 -6.43 31.02
N ASP A 98 7.87 -7.59 30.45
CA ASP A 98 8.26 -8.81 31.16
C ASP A 98 9.77 -9.07 31.09
N THR A 99 10.49 -8.36 30.21
CA THR A 99 11.95 -8.46 30.07
C THR A 99 12.65 -7.92 31.31
N THR A 100 13.47 -8.75 31.94
CA THR A 100 14.26 -8.32 33.12
C THR A 100 15.45 -7.45 32.71
N ASN A 101 15.87 -6.53 33.58
CA ASN A 101 17.08 -5.72 33.34
C ASN A 101 18.32 -6.60 33.10
N ALA A 102 18.48 -7.69 33.86
CA ALA A 102 19.61 -8.60 33.73
C ALA A 102 19.67 -9.29 32.35
N GLU A 103 18.51 -9.69 31.81
CA GLU A 103 18.41 -10.25 30.47
C GLU A 103 18.69 -9.19 29.39
N TRP A 104 18.08 -8.02 29.53
CA TRP A 104 18.30 -6.88 28.64
C TRP A 104 19.78 -6.53 28.53
N ASP A 105 20.44 -6.31 29.67
CA ASP A 105 21.86 -5.95 29.74
C ASP A 105 22.75 -7.04 29.17
N LYS A 106 22.48 -8.32 29.49
CA LYS A 106 23.24 -9.46 28.96
C LYS A 106 23.16 -9.54 27.43
N VAL A 107 21.94 -9.47 26.88
CA VAL A 107 21.71 -9.63 25.44
C VAL A 107 22.35 -8.47 24.67
N LEU A 108 22.19 -7.23 25.13
CA LEU A 108 22.83 -6.07 24.51
C LEU A 108 24.35 -6.10 24.63
N THR A 109 24.88 -6.47 25.79
CA THR A 109 26.32 -6.52 25.99
C THR A 109 26.98 -7.54 25.06
N ILE A 110 26.38 -8.72 24.88
CA ILE A 110 26.94 -9.74 23.99
C ILE A 110 26.67 -9.41 22.52
N ASN A 111 25.41 -9.14 22.15
CA ASN A 111 24.99 -9.07 20.74
C ASN A 111 25.26 -7.72 20.07
N LEU A 112 25.43 -6.65 20.85
CA LEU A 112 25.67 -5.29 20.35
C LEU A 112 27.03 -4.76 20.79
N ASN A 113 27.33 -4.77 22.09
CA ASN A 113 28.62 -4.25 22.56
C ASN A 113 29.78 -5.16 22.12
N GLY A 114 29.60 -6.49 22.08
CA GLY A 114 30.62 -7.42 21.60
C GLY A 114 31.10 -7.13 20.16
N PRO A 115 30.19 -7.05 19.17
CA PRO A 115 30.54 -6.62 17.81
C PRO A 115 31.17 -5.22 17.75
N PHE A 116 30.76 -4.30 18.63
CA PHE A 116 31.40 -2.98 18.74
C PHE A 116 32.84 -3.06 19.25
N TYR A 117 33.10 -3.79 20.34
CA TYR A 117 34.44 -3.95 20.92
C TYR A 117 35.39 -4.62 19.94
N THR A 118 34.95 -5.72 19.32
CA THR A 118 35.74 -6.47 18.34
C THR A 118 36.04 -5.64 17.10
N THR A 119 35.05 -4.90 16.58
CA THR A 119 35.26 -3.95 15.48
C THR A 119 36.29 -2.90 15.86
N ARG A 120 36.13 -2.26 17.03
CA ARG A 120 37.05 -1.23 17.53
C ARG A 120 38.48 -1.75 17.64
N ALA A 121 38.65 -3.00 18.09
CA ALA A 121 39.95 -3.63 18.25
C ALA A 121 40.65 -3.97 16.92
N VAL A 122 39.91 -4.38 15.88
CA VAL A 122 40.50 -4.78 14.58
C VAL A 122 40.78 -3.62 13.64
N VAL A 123 40.01 -2.52 13.70
CA VAL A 123 40.12 -1.38 12.78
C VAL A 123 41.55 -0.80 12.71
N PRO A 124 42.30 -0.62 13.83
CA PRO A 124 43.69 -0.16 13.79
C PRO A 124 44.65 -1.08 13.03
N TYR A 125 44.32 -2.36 12.86
CA TYR A 125 45.11 -3.30 12.05
C TYR A 125 44.71 -3.22 10.58
N PHE A 126 43.42 -3.07 10.28
CA PHE A 126 42.96 -2.87 8.91
C PHE A 126 43.56 -1.63 8.26
N THR A 127 43.62 -0.50 8.96
CA THR A 127 44.16 0.74 8.38
C THR A 127 45.64 0.62 7.96
N LYS A 128 46.40 -0.28 8.61
CA LYS A 128 47.80 -0.59 8.33
C LYS A 128 48.00 -1.58 7.18
N ASN A 129 46.96 -2.30 6.76
CA ASN A 129 47.08 -3.24 5.65
C ASN A 129 47.33 -2.48 4.33
N GLU A 130 48.37 -2.87 3.61
CA GLU A 130 48.66 -2.37 2.28
C GLU A 130 48.25 -3.41 1.24
N ARG A 131 47.17 -3.13 0.50
CA ARG A 131 46.76 -3.94 -0.66
C ARG A 131 46.82 -3.11 -1.94
N LYS A 132 47.25 -3.73 -3.03
CA LYS A 132 47.18 -3.12 -4.36
C LYS A 132 45.71 -3.00 -4.79
N ALA A 133 45.37 -1.91 -5.49
CA ALA A 133 44.05 -1.73 -6.09
C ALA A 133 43.77 -2.90 -7.05
N ASP A 134 42.57 -3.47 -6.98
CA ASP A 134 42.12 -4.50 -7.91
C ASP A 134 42.01 -3.87 -9.30
N PRO A 135 42.83 -4.31 -10.29
CA PRO A 135 42.81 -3.73 -11.63
C PRO A 135 41.51 -3.99 -12.40
N GLY A 136 40.60 -4.83 -11.87
CA GLY A 136 39.30 -5.16 -12.48
C GLY A 136 38.07 -4.56 -11.79
N ALA A 137 38.23 -3.70 -10.78
CA ALA A 137 37.07 -3.14 -10.07
C ALA A 137 36.23 -2.24 -11.00
N PRO A 138 34.91 -2.50 -11.16
CA PRO A 138 34.06 -1.68 -12.00
C PRO A 138 33.99 -0.24 -11.44
N PRO A 139 33.87 0.79 -12.30
CA PRO A 139 33.65 2.16 -11.85
C PRO A 139 32.42 2.20 -10.94
N ALA A 140 32.57 2.82 -9.77
CA ALA A 140 31.44 3.07 -8.89
C ALA A 140 30.55 4.14 -9.54
N TYR A 141 29.24 3.98 -9.44
CA TYR A 141 28.28 5.00 -9.87
C TYR A 141 27.38 5.37 -8.68
N ASP A 142 27.00 6.64 -8.56
CA ASP A 142 25.98 7.02 -7.58
C ASP A 142 24.58 6.53 -8.00
N THR A 143 23.59 6.73 -7.13
CA THR A 143 22.18 6.37 -7.40
C THR A 143 21.57 7.06 -8.62
N PHE A 144 22.25 8.05 -9.22
CA PHE A 144 21.84 8.76 -10.42
C PHE A 144 22.67 8.38 -11.65
N GLY A 145 23.57 7.39 -11.53
CA GLY A 145 24.42 6.92 -12.62
C GLY A 145 25.66 7.78 -12.88
N ASN A 146 26.02 8.69 -11.98
CA ASN A 146 27.22 9.52 -12.15
C ASN A 146 28.49 8.74 -11.75
N PRO A 147 29.58 8.82 -12.53
CA PRO A 147 30.84 8.16 -12.21
C PRO A 147 31.41 8.67 -10.89
N GLN A 148 31.70 7.75 -9.97
CA GLN A 148 32.39 7.98 -8.72
C GLN A 148 33.86 7.55 -8.84
N PRO A 149 34.78 8.14 -8.05
CA PRO A 149 36.16 7.68 -8.00
C PRO A 149 36.21 6.19 -7.67
N ALA A 150 37.17 5.47 -8.26
CA ALA A 150 37.36 4.05 -7.97
C ALA A 150 37.52 3.85 -6.46
N PRO A 151 36.83 2.84 -5.86
CA PRO A 151 36.92 2.62 -4.43
C PRO A 151 38.37 2.32 -4.03
N PRO A 152 38.80 2.76 -2.84
CA PRO A 152 40.14 2.46 -2.34
C PRO A 152 40.35 0.94 -2.25
N PRO A 153 41.61 0.46 -2.39
CA PRO A 153 41.92 -0.97 -2.22
C PRO A 153 41.38 -1.48 -0.88
N SER A 154 40.76 -2.66 -0.89
CA SER A 154 40.16 -3.24 0.31
C SER A 154 41.24 -3.51 1.36
N LYS A 155 41.15 -2.85 2.50
CA LYS A 155 42.07 -2.98 3.63
C LYS A 155 41.57 -3.92 4.72
N GLY A 156 40.25 -4.08 4.84
CA GLY A 156 39.65 -5.04 5.76
C GLY A 156 38.16 -5.24 5.51
N VAL A 157 37.63 -6.36 5.98
CA VAL A 157 36.22 -6.72 5.83
C VAL A 157 35.63 -7.12 7.18
N ILE A 158 34.51 -6.52 7.54
CA ILE A 158 33.72 -6.85 8.72
C ILE A 158 32.40 -7.48 8.25
N VAL A 159 32.06 -8.64 8.81
CA VAL A 159 30.79 -9.31 8.57
C VAL A 159 30.10 -9.52 9.91
N ASN A 160 28.95 -8.88 10.08
CA ASN A 160 28.14 -9.01 11.28
C ASN A 160 26.99 -9.99 11.03
N ILE A 161 26.88 -11.02 11.87
CA ILE A 161 25.77 -11.98 11.82
C ILE A 161 24.59 -11.43 12.61
N CYS A 162 23.59 -10.97 11.89
CA CYS A 162 22.41 -10.33 12.44
C CYS A 162 21.24 -11.31 12.53
N SER A 163 20.02 -10.91 12.19
CA SER A 163 18.83 -11.76 12.18
C SER A 163 17.70 -11.07 11.43
N VAL A 164 16.74 -11.83 10.91
CA VAL A 164 15.44 -11.29 10.45
C VAL A 164 14.77 -10.39 11.50
N ALA A 165 15.04 -10.61 12.80
CA ALA A 165 14.61 -9.73 13.89
C ALA A 165 15.19 -8.30 13.84
N ALA A 166 16.16 -8.02 12.97
CA ALA A 166 16.67 -6.66 12.71
C ALA A 166 15.86 -5.89 11.65
N ARG A 167 14.93 -6.57 10.97
CA ARG A 167 14.08 -5.99 9.92
C ARG A 167 12.62 -5.88 10.35
N GLY A 168 12.20 -6.63 11.37
CA GLY A 168 10.83 -6.60 11.90
C GLY A 168 10.78 -7.00 13.36
N GLY A 169 9.79 -6.47 14.09
CA GLY A 169 9.70 -6.60 15.54
C GLY A 169 9.06 -7.90 16.07
N GLY A 170 8.47 -8.72 15.20
CA GLY A 170 7.73 -9.93 15.60
C GLY A 170 8.54 -11.24 15.56
N ALA A 171 9.84 -11.18 15.27
CA ALA A 171 10.65 -12.39 15.07
C ALA A 171 11.41 -12.85 16.33
N ALA A 172 11.49 -12.02 17.38
CA ALA A 172 12.13 -12.35 18.65
C ALA A 172 11.62 -11.47 19.82
N GLY A 173 12.09 -11.74 21.05
CA GLY A 173 11.78 -10.90 22.21
C GLY A 173 12.38 -9.49 22.12
N ALA A 174 12.02 -8.64 23.07
CA ALA A 174 12.35 -7.20 23.02
C ALA A 174 13.86 -6.93 23.04
N ALA A 175 14.63 -7.65 23.86
CA ALA A 175 16.07 -7.43 24.02
C ALA A 175 16.86 -7.89 22.79
N TYR A 176 16.53 -9.07 22.25
CA TYR A 176 17.18 -9.60 21.06
C TYR A 176 16.88 -8.74 19.84
N THR A 177 15.60 -8.38 19.64
CA THR A 177 15.16 -7.49 18.56
C THR A 177 15.88 -6.14 18.61
N ALA A 178 15.96 -5.52 19.79
CA ALA A 178 16.68 -4.26 19.97
C ALA A 178 18.17 -4.40 19.65
N SER A 179 18.83 -5.46 20.15
CA SER A 179 20.25 -5.70 19.90
C SER A 179 20.57 -5.89 18.41
N LYS A 180 19.70 -6.59 17.67
CA LYS A 180 19.89 -6.87 16.23
C LYS A 180 19.58 -5.66 15.35
N HIS A 181 18.59 -4.84 15.68
CA HIS A 181 18.41 -3.52 15.05
C HIS A 181 19.60 -2.61 15.31
N GLY A 182 20.11 -2.58 16.55
CA GLY A 182 21.32 -1.84 16.92
C GLY A 182 22.53 -2.29 16.11
N LEU A 183 22.72 -3.60 15.95
CA LEU A 183 23.84 -4.17 15.17
C LEU A 183 23.73 -3.81 13.68
N LEU A 184 22.52 -3.82 13.11
CA LEU A 184 22.28 -3.39 11.74
C LEU A 184 22.61 -1.89 11.56
N GLY A 185 22.19 -1.04 12.50
CA GLY A 185 22.50 0.38 12.51
C GLY A 185 24.00 0.65 12.66
N LEU A 186 24.66 -0.04 13.60
CA LEU A 186 26.11 0.02 13.80
C LEU A 186 26.87 -0.37 12.53
N SER A 187 26.46 -1.45 11.86
CA SER A 187 27.07 -1.91 10.62
C SER A 187 26.98 -0.86 9.52
N ARG A 188 25.81 -0.23 9.33
CA ARG A 188 25.62 0.85 8.36
C ARG A 188 26.52 2.06 8.67
N SER A 189 26.62 2.42 9.95
CA SER A 189 27.50 3.51 10.40
C SER A 189 28.97 3.23 10.09
N ILE A 190 29.45 2.01 10.37
CA ILE A 190 30.82 1.58 10.05
C ILE A 190 31.06 1.64 8.53
N SER A 191 30.18 1.05 7.73
CA SER A 191 30.32 1.05 6.27
C SER A 191 30.37 2.46 5.70
N TRP A 192 29.55 3.37 6.22
CA TRP A 192 29.56 4.76 5.77
C TRP A 192 30.85 5.47 6.18
N THR A 193 31.25 5.35 7.44
CA THR A 193 32.34 6.15 8.01
C THR A 193 33.71 5.74 7.46
N TYR A 194 33.95 4.43 7.31
CA TYR A 194 35.25 3.91 6.88
C TYR A 194 35.35 3.61 5.37
N ARG A 195 34.36 3.98 4.55
CA ARG A 195 34.32 3.68 3.10
C ARG A 195 35.56 4.17 2.35
N ASN A 196 36.10 5.33 2.73
CA ASN A 196 37.26 5.94 2.09
C ASN A 196 38.59 5.35 2.59
N GLU A 197 38.56 4.55 3.65
CA GLU A 197 39.73 3.89 4.23
C GLU A 197 39.89 2.44 3.73
N GLY A 198 39.02 1.99 2.81
CA GLY A 198 39.07 0.63 2.26
C GLY A 198 38.52 -0.44 3.22
N ILE A 199 37.87 -0.06 4.31
CA ILE A 199 37.23 -0.99 5.24
C ILE A 199 35.75 -1.12 4.88
N ARG A 200 35.29 -2.36 4.70
CA ARG A 200 33.90 -2.65 4.35
C ARG A 200 33.23 -3.38 5.50
N ALA A 201 32.02 -2.97 5.87
CA ALA A 201 31.17 -3.74 6.77
C ALA A 201 29.90 -4.20 6.04
N ASN A 202 29.53 -5.46 6.23
CA ASN A 202 28.34 -6.07 5.67
C ASN A 202 27.61 -6.89 6.74
N VAL A 203 26.33 -7.15 6.49
CA VAL A 203 25.47 -7.86 7.43
C VAL A 203 24.88 -9.07 6.74
N VAL A 204 24.94 -10.22 7.41
CA VAL A 204 24.18 -11.42 7.03
C VAL A 204 22.94 -11.49 7.93
N ILE A 205 21.77 -11.69 7.33
CA ILE A 205 20.47 -11.65 8.02
C ILE A 205 19.82 -13.05 7.92
N PRO A 206 20.24 -14.01 8.78
CA PRO A 206 19.67 -15.35 8.77
C PRO A 206 18.24 -15.36 9.36
N GLY A 207 17.41 -16.26 8.84
CA GLY A 207 16.17 -16.72 9.47
C GLY A 207 16.44 -17.73 10.59
N GLY A 208 15.47 -18.58 10.91
CA GLY A 208 15.68 -19.65 11.90
C GLY A 208 16.72 -20.67 11.40
N VAL A 209 17.81 -20.86 12.14
CA VAL A 209 18.89 -21.82 11.81
C VAL A 209 19.12 -22.74 12.99
N ALA A 210 18.95 -24.05 12.79
CA ALA A 210 19.13 -25.06 13.82
C ALA A 210 20.55 -25.01 14.42
N THR A 211 20.67 -24.37 15.58
CA THR A 211 21.92 -24.19 16.33
C THR A 211 21.61 -24.26 17.83
N ASN A 212 22.66 -24.30 18.65
CA ASN A 212 22.58 -24.25 20.11
C ASN A 212 22.05 -22.91 20.67
N ILE A 213 21.84 -21.88 19.83
CA ILE A 213 21.35 -20.57 20.28
C ILE A 213 19.94 -20.64 20.91
N TYR A 214 19.16 -21.68 20.58
CA TYR A 214 17.82 -21.93 21.13
C TYR A 214 17.81 -22.64 22.49
N ALA A 215 18.95 -23.04 23.04
CA ALA A 215 19.00 -23.81 24.29
C ALA A 215 18.36 -23.07 25.50
N ASN A 216 18.23 -21.74 25.43
CA ASN A 216 17.59 -20.91 26.47
C ASN A 216 16.13 -20.52 26.16
N SER A 217 15.56 -20.85 25.00
CA SER A 217 14.19 -20.47 24.66
C SER A 217 13.19 -21.40 25.37
N LYS A 218 12.54 -20.91 26.43
CA LYS A 218 11.36 -21.56 27.01
C LYS A 218 10.12 -20.80 26.53
N VAL A 219 9.28 -21.48 25.72
CA VAL A 219 7.87 -21.11 25.36
C VAL A 219 7.63 -20.51 23.95
N GLN A 220 6.39 -20.74 23.50
CA GLN A 220 5.70 -20.64 22.21
C GLN A 220 5.98 -19.40 21.34
N LEU A 221 6.29 -19.67 20.06
CA LEU A 221 6.44 -18.67 18.99
C LEU A 221 5.11 -17.96 18.71
N ASP A 222 5.17 -16.65 18.46
CA ASP A 222 4.06 -15.91 17.84
C ASP A 222 3.87 -16.38 16.40
N THR A 223 2.87 -17.25 16.21
CA THR A 223 2.52 -17.81 14.90
C THR A 223 2.04 -16.78 13.90
N ALA A 224 1.48 -15.64 14.33
CA ALA A 224 1.03 -14.59 13.42
C ALA A 224 2.21 -13.76 12.89
N GLY A 225 3.16 -13.41 13.77
CA GLY A 225 4.43 -12.80 13.39
C GLY A 225 5.22 -13.67 12.41
N LEU A 226 5.36 -14.96 12.70
CA LEU A 226 6.12 -15.91 11.87
C LEU A 226 5.53 -16.08 10.47
N ALA A 227 4.20 -16.17 10.35
CA ALA A 227 3.50 -16.31 9.07
C ALA A 227 3.71 -15.10 8.13
N SER A 228 3.99 -13.92 8.67
CA SER A 228 4.28 -12.71 7.88
C SER A 228 5.69 -12.71 7.23
N PHE A 229 6.58 -13.61 7.65
CA PHE A 229 7.95 -13.74 7.15
C PHE A 229 8.15 -14.89 6.14
N GLU A 230 7.20 -15.83 6.02
CA GLU A 230 7.32 -17.03 5.15
C GLU A 230 7.06 -16.77 3.66
N THR A 231 6.62 -15.57 3.25
CA THR A 231 6.51 -15.23 1.83
C THR A 231 7.89 -14.90 1.25
N PRO A 232 8.38 -15.60 0.21
CA PRO A 232 9.68 -15.28 -0.39
C PRO A 232 9.66 -13.85 -0.94
N ARG A 233 10.40 -12.96 -0.29
CA ARG A 233 10.61 -11.59 -0.77
C ARG A 233 11.73 -11.62 -1.81
N ASP A 234 11.37 -11.30 -3.04
CA ASP A 234 12.30 -11.18 -4.16
C ASP A 234 13.14 -9.92 -3.97
N GLU A 235 14.23 -10.02 -3.21
CA GLU A 235 15.11 -8.90 -2.86
C GLU A 235 16.50 -9.10 -3.50
N ARG A 236 16.73 -8.44 -4.64
CA ARG A 236 18.06 -7.96 -5.05
C ARG A 236 18.01 -6.47 -5.37
N PHE A 237 18.98 -5.74 -4.83
CA PHE A 237 19.10 -4.28 -4.84
C PHE A 237 19.91 -3.75 -6.04
N ASP A 238 20.16 -4.55 -7.09
CA ASP A 238 21.13 -4.22 -8.14
C ASP A 238 20.65 -4.40 -9.60
N GLY A 239 19.35 -4.50 -9.86
CA GLY A 239 18.79 -4.32 -11.21
C GLY A 239 19.21 -5.36 -12.27
N ARG A 240 19.77 -6.51 -11.89
CA ARG A 240 19.96 -7.66 -12.78
C ARG A 240 19.00 -8.78 -12.38
N GLY A 241 18.24 -9.27 -13.35
CA GLY A 241 17.14 -10.23 -13.17
C GLY A 241 17.50 -11.43 -12.29
N ALA A 242 16.47 -11.97 -11.63
CA ALA A 242 16.55 -13.13 -10.77
C ALA A 242 17.26 -14.30 -11.48
N PHE A 243 18.18 -14.96 -10.77
CA PHE A 243 18.51 -16.34 -11.07
C PHE A 243 17.22 -17.14 -10.89
N THR A 244 16.79 -17.81 -11.95
CA THR A 244 15.57 -18.62 -11.91
C THR A 244 15.86 -19.92 -11.16
N ALA A 245 14.83 -20.66 -10.75
CA ALA A 245 14.97 -21.97 -10.10
C ALA A 245 15.82 -22.99 -10.89
N ALA A 246 16.15 -22.71 -12.16
CA ALA A 246 17.05 -23.51 -12.99
C ALA A 246 18.55 -23.32 -12.67
N ASP A 247 18.94 -22.25 -11.97
CA ASP A 247 20.34 -21.93 -11.67
C ASP A 247 20.83 -22.53 -10.33
N ASN A 248 19.93 -23.18 -9.59
CA ASN A 248 20.32 -24.10 -8.53
C ASN A 248 20.91 -25.34 -9.19
N VAL A 249 22.23 -25.36 -9.38
CA VAL A 249 22.95 -26.62 -9.60
C VAL A 249 22.72 -27.46 -8.35
N ALA A 250 21.69 -28.31 -8.45
CA ALA A 250 21.55 -29.47 -7.61
C ALA A 250 22.86 -30.26 -7.74
N VAL A 251 23.68 -30.23 -6.69
CA VAL A 251 24.52 -31.39 -6.42
C VAL A 251 23.53 -32.47 -6.02
N ALA A 252 23.08 -33.21 -7.02
CA ALA A 252 22.21 -34.36 -6.84
C ALA A 252 22.97 -35.38 -6.00
N ASP A 253 22.64 -35.47 -4.72
CA ASP A 253 22.91 -36.69 -3.98
C ASP A 253 21.75 -37.64 -4.22
N GLN A 254 22.09 -38.83 -4.72
CA GLN A 254 21.15 -39.84 -5.15
C GLN A 254 20.46 -40.48 -3.95
N GLN A 255 19.28 -39.97 -3.55
CA GLN A 255 18.18 -40.77 -3.00
C GLN A 255 17.01 -39.84 -2.65
N GLY A 256 15.95 -39.93 -3.46
CA GLY A 256 14.74 -39.14 -3.30
C GLY A 256 14.00 -39.46 -2.01
N THR A 257 14.01 -38.51 -1.07
CA THR A 257 12.89 -38.28 -0.16
C THR A 257 12.91 -36.82 0.29
N VAL A 258 11.93 -36.02 -0.15
CA VAL A 258 11.75 -34.66 0.35
C VAL A 258 11.31 -34.75 1.82
N PRO A 259 11.97 -34.05 2.77
CA PRO A 259 11.60 -34.09 4.19
C PRO A 259 10.18 -33.59 4.46
N LYS A 260 9.44 -34.29 5.33
CA LYS A 260 8.02 -34.06 5.67
C LYS A 260 7.67 -32.66 6.20
N PHE A 261 8.63 -31.83 6.61
CA PHE A 261 8.34 -30.49 7.14
C PHE A 261 7.91 -29.47 6.08
N LEU A 262 8.08 -29.77 4.78
CA LEU A 262 7.61 -28.93 3.66
C LEU A 262 6.12 -29.15 3.29
N GLN A 263 5.44 -30.16 3.85
CA GLN A 263 4.04 -30.48 3.51
C GLN A 263 3.00 -29.85 4.45
N ALA A 264 3.41 -29.20 5.54
CA ALA A 264 2.49 -28.74 6.59
C ALA A 264 1.94 -27.30 6.39
N ALA A 265 2.39 -26.56 5.37
CA ALA A 265 2.02 -25.14 5.17
C ALA A 265 0.68 -24.92 4.43
N ALA A 266 -0.10 -25.96 4.16
CA ALA A 266 -1.27 -25.89 3.28
C ALA A 266 -2.60 -26.22 3.97
N MET A 267 -2.85 -25.79 5.21
CA MET A 267 -4.20 -25.81 5.82
C MET A 267 -4.38 -24.68 6.85
N ALA A 268 -4.66 -23.46 6.40
CA ALA A 268 -5.29 -22.43 7.23
C ALA A 268 -6.77 -22.33 6.83
N THR A 269 -7.66 -22.62 7.78
CA THR A 269 -9.12 -22.48 7.65
C THR A 269 -9.53 -21.01 7.49
N PRO A 270 -10.51 -20.67 6.63
CA PRO A 270 -10.94 -19.30 6.43
C PRO A 270 -11.73 -18.80 7.65
N GLU A 271 -11.26 -17.71 8.25
CA GLU A 271 -12.03 -16.95 9.24
C GLU A 271 -13.32 -16.42 8.61
N LYS A 272 -14.38 -16.39 9.41
CA LYS A 272 -15.72 -16.01 8.99
C LYS A 272 -15.78 -14.49 8.75
N GLU A 273 -15.62 -14.06 7.51
CA GLU A 273 -15.52 -12.63 7.14
C GLU A 273 -16.79 -11.82 7.47
N SER A 274 -16.62 -10.72 8.20
CA SER A 274 -17.67 -9.72 8.44
C SER A 274 -17.73 -8.67 7.33
N PRO A 275 -18.94 -8.21 6.91
CA PRO A 275 -19.06 -7.17 5.90
C PRO A 275 -18.59 -5.81 6.43
N LEU A 276 -17.99 -4.99 5.56
CA LEU A 276 -17.58 -3.61 5.88
C LEU A 276 -18.77 -2.74 6.31
N LYS A 277 -18.61 -2.05 7.45
CA LYS A 277 -19.62 -1.19 8.07
C LYS A 277 -19.31 0.30 7.93
N ALA A 278 -18.04 0.67 8.01
CA ALA A 278 -17.60 2.06 8.02
C ALA A 278 -16.18 2.19 7.45
N VAL A 279 -15.82 3.42 7.08
CA VAL A 279 -14.48 3.78 6.63
C VAL A 279 -13.90 4.80 7.60
N GLN A 280 -12.77 4.46 8.22
CA GLN A 280 -11.99 5.37 9.04
C GLN A 280 -10.88 5.98 8.17
N LEU A 281 -10.79 7.30 8.11
CA LEU A 281 -9.78 8.02 7.36
C LEU A 281 -8.86 8.77 8.32
N GLU A 282 -7.55 8.60 8.15
CA GLU A 282 -6.58 9.50 8.77
C GLU A 282 -6.71 10.91 8.18
N ALA A 283 -6.60 11.96 8.99
CA ALA A 283 -6.72 13.33 8.50
C ALA A 283 -5.69 13.69 7.41
N LEU A 284 -4.50 13.08 7.44
CA LEU A 284 -3.49 13.26 6.40
C LEU A 284 -3.99 12.80 5.03
N VAL A 285 -4.77 11.72 4.97
CA VAL A 285 -5.39 11.22 3.73
C VAL A 285 -6.36 12.26 3.17
N VAL A 286 -7.22 12.81 4.04
CA VAL A 286 -8.18 13.85 3.67
C VAL A 286 -7.46 15.09 3.13
N MET A 287 -6.39 15.53 3.78
CA MET A 287 -5.58 16.67 3.34
C MET A 287 -4.91 16.43 1.98
N LYS A 288 -4.33 15.24 1.77
CA LYS A 288 -3.71 14.87 0.49
C LYS A 288 -4.71 14.86 -0.66
N ILE A 289 -5.86 14.22 -0.45
CA ILE A 289 -6.94 14.15 -1.46
C ILE A 289 -7.43 15.56 -1.76
N THR A 290 -7.73 16.35 -0.74
CA THR A 290 -8.20 17.74 -0.89
C THR A 290 -7.21 18.59 -1.67
N LYS A 291 -5.91 18.53 -1.30
CA LYS A 291 -4.86 19.28 -1.99
C LYS A 291 -4.75 18.87 -3.46
N HIS A 292 -4.73 17.58 -3.73
CA HIS A 292 -4.59 17.04 -5.09
C HIS A 292 -5.78 17.45 -5.96
N CYS A 293 -7.00 17.15 -5.53
CA CYS A 293 -8.21 17.43 -6.28
C CYS A 293 -8.41 18.94 -6.53
N SER A 294 -8.15 19.79 -5.53
CA SER A 294 -8.27 21.24 -5.67
C SER A 294 -7.20 21.84 -6.59
N SER A 295 -5.97 21.32 -6.57
CA SER A 295 -4.89 21.81 -7.45
C SER A 295 -5.13 21.49 -8.93
N ARG A 296 -6.02 20.53 -9.21
CA ARG A 296 -6.24 19.97 -10.54
C ARG A 296 -7.62 20.28 -11.12
N PHE A 297 -8.48 20.91 -10.32
CA PHE A 297 -9.78 21.41 -10.75
C PHE A 297 -9.62 22.40 -11.93
N PRO A 298 -10.44 22.31 -13.00
CA PRO A 298 -11.66 21.51 -13.14
C PRO A 298 -11.46 20.07 -13.67
N THR A 299 -10.22 19.64 -13.91
CA THR A 299 -9.94 18.29 -14.44
C THR A 299 -10.10 17.21 -13.36
N ILE A 300 -10.47 16.00 -13.77
CA ILE A 300 -10.66 14.88 -12.85
C ILE A 300 -9.31 14.41 -12.33
N ALA A 301 -9.18 14.32 -11.02
CA ALA A 301 -8.00 13.85 -10.31
C ALA A 301 -8.31 12.49 -9.70
N THR A 302 -7.42 11.51 -9.88
CA THR A 302 -7.59 10.15 -9.36
C THR A 302 -6.36 9.70 -8.58
N GLY A 303 -6.53 8.75 -7.68
CA GLY A 303 -5.41 8.17 -6.94
C GLY A 303 -5.79 6.92 -6.17
N SER A 304 -4.80 6.30 -5.52
CA SER A 304 -4.95 5.06 -4.76
C SER A 304 -5.01 5.33 -3.26
N LEU A 305 -5.70 4.44 -2.55
CA LEU A 305 -5.84 4.41 -1.10
C LEU A 305 -5.14 3.17 -0.56
N VAL A 306 -4.37 3.37 0.52
CA VAL A 306 -3.72 2.28 1.24
C VAL A 306 -4.12 2.27 2.70
N GLY A 307 -4.16 1.08 3.27
CA GLY A 307 -4.59 0.90 4.65
C GLY A 307 -4.81 -0.56 5.01
N MET A 308 -5.61 -0.81 6.04
CA MET A 308 -5.92 -2.16 6.53
C MET A 308 -7.39 -2.24 6.95
N GLU A 309 -7.93 -3.45 6.96
CA GLU A 309 -9.25 -3.71 7.52
C GLU A 309 -9.13 -4.39 8.87
N ASN A 310 -9.96 -3.96 9.81
CA ASN A 310 -10.03 -4.49 11.16
C ASN A 310 -11.50 -4.66 11.56
N GLU A 311 -11.96 -5.92 11.73
CA GLU A 311 -13.32 -6.27 12.18
C GLU A 311 -14.48 -5.53 11.47
N GLY A 312 -14.39 -5.32 10.15
CA GLY A 312 -15.39 -4.61 9.36
C GLY A 312 -15.27 -3.08 9.36
N LEU A 313 -14.23 -2.51 9.97
CA LEU A 313 -13.82 -1.11 9.81
C LEU A 313 -12.65 -1.05 8.82
N LEU A 314 -12.80 -0.26 7.75
CA LEU A 314 -11.71 -0.03 6.80
C LEU A 314 -10.91 1.19 7.22
N GLU A 315 -9.70 0.99 7.71
CA GLU A 315 -8.79 2.05 8.12
C GLU A 315 -7.90 2.45 6.94
N VAL A 316 -8.05 3.68 6.46
CA VAL A 316 -7.22 4.25 5.39
C VAL A 316 -6.17 5.16 6.01
N THR A 317 -4.94 4.68 6.02
CA THR A 317 -3.79 5.33 6.67
C THR A 317 -3.07 6.29 5.72
N ASN A 318 -3.06 6.00 4.41
CA ASN A 318 -2.35 6.82 3.45
C ASN A 318 -2.99 6.82 2.06
N SER A 319 -2.62 7.81 1.25
CA SER A 319 -3.06 7.93 -0.15
C SER A 319 -2.00 8.59 -1.02
N PHE A 320 -2.07 8.32 -2.33
CA PHE A 320 -1.20 8.92 -3.32
C PHE A 320 -1.92 9.14 -4.65
N ALA A 321 -1.49 10.16 -5.39
CA ALA A 321 -2.05 10.57 -6.67
C ALA A 321 -1.54 9.69 -7.81
N PHE A 322 -2.40 9.40 -8.78
CA PHE A 322 -1.95 8.87 -10.07
C PHE A 322 -1.41 10.00 -10.96
N PRO A 323 -0.28 9.81 -11.64
CA PRO A 323 0.24 10.79 -12.57
C PRO A 323 -0.66 10.85 -13.81
N ILE A 324 -0.92 12.06 -14.30
CA ILE A 324 -1.57 12.30 -15.59
C ILE A 324 -0.56 13.01 -16.46
N LEU A 325 -0.33 12.50 -17.68
CA LEU A 325 0.54 13.14 -18.66
C LEU A 325 -0.14 14.39 -19.21
N ASP A 326 0.40 15.56 -18.88
CA ASP A 326 0.03 16.82 -19.53
C ASP A 326 0.71 16.89 -20.90
N LEU A 327 -0.08 16.86 -21.97
CA LEU A 327 0.43 17.12 -23.31
C LEU A 327 0.79 18.63 -23.44
N PRO A 328 1.87 18.99 -24.17
CA PRO A 328 2.31 20.38 -24.28
C PRO A 328 1.24 21.30 -24.90
N PRO A 329 1.24 22.62 -24.57
CA PRO A 329 0.23 23.57 -25.03
C PRO A 329 0.15 23.75 -26.56
N GLU A 330 1.23 23.44 -27.29
CA GLU A 330 1.30 23.66 -28.75
C GLU A 330 0.42 22.70 -29.57
N GLU A 331 -0.05 21.60 -28.98
CA GLU A 331 -0.98 20.64 -29.61
C GLU A 331 -2.46 20.92 -29.26
N GLN A 332 -2.79 22.01 -28.57
CA GLN A 332 -4.16 22.37 -28.16
C GLN A 332 -5.01 23.02 -29.27
N TYR A 333 -4.87 22.58 -30.53
CA TYR A 333 -5.82 22.93 -31.58
C TYR A 333 -6.90 21.85 -31.68
N ASP A 334 -8.15 22.28 -31.51
CA ASP A 334 -9.42 21.54 -31.62
C ASP A 334 -9.73 20.45 -30.59
N ASN A 335 -10.62 20.76 -29.63
CA ASN A 335 -11.59 19.84 -29.00
C ASN A 335 -11.09 18.41 -28.64
N GLN A 336 -9.83 18.25 -28.20
CA GLN A 336 -9.35 16.94 -27.75
C GLN A 336 -9.73 16.72 -26.29
N VAL A 337 -10.77 15.90 -26.13
CA VAL A 337 -11.24 15.28 -24.90
C VAL A 337 -10.05 14.75 -24.10
N PHE A 338 -9.86 15.23 -22.86
CA PHE A 338 -8.96 14.59 -21.88
C PHE A 338 -9.14 13.07 -21.96
N ASN A 339 -8.08 12.31 -22.21
CA ASN A 339 -8.18 10.85 -22.35
C ASN A 339 -8.51 10.22 -20.99
N THR A 340 -9.80 10.22 -20.64
CA THR A 340 -10.38 9.70 -19.41
C THR A 340 -10.08 8.22 -19.21
N ALA A 341 -9.80 7.47 -20.27
CA ALA A 341 -9.39 6.07 -20.20
C ALA A 341 -7.93 5.90 -19.74
N ALA A 342 -7.03 6.80 -20.14
CA ALA A 342 -5.62 6.76 -19.71
C ALA A 342 -5.44 7.22 -18.25
N ALA A 343 -6.27 8.16 -17.80
CA ALA A 343 -6.31 8.65 -16.41
C ALA A 343 -7.11 7.73 -15.46
N ALA A 344 -7.67 6.63 -15.97
CA ALA A 344 -8.46 5.72 -15.17
C ALA A 344 -7.56 4.96 -14.16
N PRO A 345 -8.00 4.79 -12.91
CA PRO A 345 -7.34 3.93 -11.93
C PRO A 345 -7.00 2.52 -12.45
N ARG A 346 -7.91 1.93 -13.25
CA ARG A 346 -7.72 0.61 -13.87
C ARG A 346 -6.72 0.58 -15.04
N ALA A 347 -6.16 1.72 -15.44
CA ALA A 347 -5.22 1.78 -16.56
C ALA A 347 -3.92 1.04 -16.21
N LYS A 348 -3.35 0.33 -17.18
CA LYS A 348 -2.14 -0.49 -16.97
C LYS A 348 -0.95 0.31 -16.46
N SER A 349 -0.79 1.55 -16.92
CA SER A 349 0.24 2.48 -16.44
C SER A 349 0.06 2.83 -14.97
N ASN A 350 -1.18 3.12 -14.55
CA ASN A 350 -1.51 3.45 -13.18
C ASN A 350 -1.35 2.25 -12.25
N ILE A 351 -1.69 1.03 -12.70
CA ILE A 351 -1.44 -0.21 -11.95
C ILE A 351 0.07 -0.42 -11.73
N ALA A 352 0.89 -0.24 -12.77
CA ALA A 352 2.34 -0.36 -12.64
C ALA A 352 2.92 0.67 -11.67
N TYR A 353 2.49 1.93 -11.79
CA TYR A 353 2.86 3.01 -10.87
C TYR A 353 2.41 2.72 -9.44
N GLN A 354 1.18 2.21 -9.26
CA GLN A 354 0.62 1.84 -7.96
C GLN A 354 1.48 0.79 -7.26
N ASN A 355 1.87 -0.27 -7.97
CA ASN A 355 2.68 -1.35 -7.41
C ASN A 355 4.05 -0.87 -6.98
N GLU A 356 4.68 0.00 -7.77
CA GLU A 356 5.99 0.57 -7.44
C GLU A 356 5.90 1.54 -6.25
N TYR A 357 4.86 2.38 -6.20
CA TYR A 357 4.65 3.28 -5.06
C TYR A 357 4.37 2.51 -3.77
N ILE A 358 3.57 1.43 -3.85
CA ILE A 358 3.34 0.50 -2.74
C ILE A 358 4.65 -0.13 -2.27
N ARG A 359 5.54 -0.53 -3.19
CA ARG A 359 6.87 -1.05 -2.87
C ARG A 359 7.69 -0.03 -2.07
N MET A 360 7.73 1.23 -2.53
CA MET A 360 8.42 2.32 -1.85
C MET A 360 7.82 2.64 -0.47
N LEU A 361 6.49 2.62 -0.32
CA LEU A 361 5.84 2.80 0.97
C LEU A 361 6.20 1.70 1.97
N LYS A 362 6.35 0.46 1.50
CA LYS A 362 6.78 -0.66 2.35
C LYS A 362 8.22 -0.49 2.84
N GLU A 363 9.10 0.12 2.05
CA GLU A 363 10.49 0.40 2.47
C GLU A 363 10.57 1.39 3.64
N VAL A 364 9.59 2.29 3.76
CA VAL A 364 9.48 3.25 4.87
C VAL A 364 8.59 2.75 6.01
N ASN A 365 8.33 1.43 6.06
CA ASN A 365 7.52 0.76 7.08
C ASN A 365 6.07 1.29 7.18
N VAL A 366 5.50 1.77 6.07
CA VAL A 366 4.07 2.11 6.00
C VAL A 366 3.28 0.88 5.57
N ASP A 367 2.09 0.70 6.17
CA ASP A 367 1.11 -0.29 5.76
C ASP A 367 0.56 0.07 4.37
N ALA A 368 1.06 -0.62 3.36
CA ALA A 368 0.77 -0.31 1.96
C ALA A 368 -0.09 -1.40 1.30
N ASN A 369 -1.16 -1.85 1.95
CA ASN A 369 -2.14 -2.70 1.28
C ASN A 369 -3.14 -1.82 0.53
N ASN A 370 -3.42 -2.15 -0.72
CA ASN A 370 -4.40 -1.42 -1.52
C ASN A 370 -5.81 -1.71 -1.00
N VAL A 371 -6.51 -0.66 -0.57
CA VAL A 371 -7.88 -0.74 -0.02
C VAL A 371 -8.89 0.03 -0.86
N GLY A 372 -8.45 0.68 -1.93
CA GLY A 372 -9.33 1.41 -2.82
C GLY A 372 -8.69 2.54 -3.61
N TRP A 373 -9.53 3.45 -4.04
CA TRP A 373 -9.13 4.57 -4.88
C TRP A 373 -10.00 5.79 -4.58
N TYR A 374 -9.56 6.96 -5.03
CA TYR A 374 -10.33 8.19 -4.93
C TYR A 374 -10.43 8.90 -6.27
N THR A 375 -11.47 9.73 -6.42
CA THR A 375 -11.68 10.61 -7.57
C THR A 375 -12.22 11.96 -7.13
N SER A 376 -11.86 13.01 -7.85
CA SER A 376 -12.59 14.28 -7.77
C SER A 376 -13.92 14.19 -8.53
N ALA A 377 -14.88 14.99 -8.07
CA ALA A 377 -16.14 15.26 -8.75
C ALA A 377 -16.40 16.77 -8.79
N ASN A 378 -17.23 17.18 -9.74
CA ASN A 378 -17.70 18.56 -9.87
C ASN A 378 -19.23 18.55 -9.79
N LEU A 379 -19.81 19.24 -8.80
CA LEU A 379 -21.27 19.35 -8.61
C LEU A 379 -21.97 17.99 -8.64
N GLY A 380 -21.37 16.97 -8.03
CA GLY A 380 -21.93 15.62 -8.01
C GLY A 380 -21.87 14.83 -9.30
N ASN A 381 -21.25 15.32 -10.36
CA ASN A 381 -21.12 14.54 -11.59
C ASN A 381 -20.02 13.47 -11.44
N PHE A 382 -20.40 12.23 -11.13
CA PHE A 382 -19.45 11.11 -11.02
C PHE A 382 -20.06 9.73 -11.33
N VAL A 383 -21.39 9.58 -11.33
CA VAL A 383 -22.06 8.29 -11.56
C VAL A 383 -22.10 8.03 -13.06
N ASN A 384 -21.07 7.36 -13.57
CA ASN A 384 -20.93 7.02 -14.98
C ASN A 384 -20.31 5.62 -15.17
N SER A 385 -20.35 5.11 -16.40
CA SER A 385 -19.82 3.78 -16.75
C SER A 385 -18.34 3.61 -16.38
N ASN A 386 -17.53 4.67 -16.49
CA ASN A 386 -16.11 4.63 -16.10
C ASN A 386 -15.92 4.42 -14.59
N PHE A 387 -16.70 5.11 -13.76
CA PHE A 387 -16.68 4.93 -12.31
C PHE A 387 -17.04 3.49 -11.92
N ILE A 388 -18.10 2.94 -12.52
CA ILE A 388 -18.53 1.56 -12.27
C ILE A 388 -17.47 0.55 -12.70
N GLN A 389 -16.88 0.72 -13.89
CA GLN A 389 -15.81 -0.18 -14.38
C GLN A 389 -14.57 -0.13 -13.48
N ASN A 390 -14.17 1.05 -13.01
CA ASN A 390 -13.07 1.20 -12.07
C ASN A 390 -13.38 0.51 -10.74
N GLN A 391 -14.54 0.79 -10.15
CA GLN A 391 -14.91 0.19 -8.88
C GLN A 391 -15.06 -1.34 -8.98
N PHE A 392 -15.66 -1.83 -10.07
CA PHE A 392 -15.77 -3.26 -10.34
C PHE A 392 -14.39 -3.91 -10.46
N PHE A 393 -13.44 -3.28 -11.15
CA PHE A 393 -12.08 -3.80 -11.28
C PHE A 393 -11.41 -4.01 -9.91
N TYR A 394 -11.43 -3.02 -9.04
CA TYR A 394 -10.83 -3.15 -7.71
C TYR A 394 -11.62 -4.08 -6.79
N GLN A 395 -12.95 -4.11 -6.88
CA GLN A 395 -13.82 -4.93 -6.04
C GLN A 395 -13.95 -6.39 -6.51
N LYS A 396 -13.49 -6.73 -7.74
CA LYS A 396 -13.54 -8.09 -8.30
C LYS A 396 -12.38 -8.97 -7.83
N ASP A 397 -11.17 -8.41 -7.79
CA ASP A 397 -9.92 -9.18 -7.62
C ASP A 397 -9.29 -9.01 -6.21
N LEU A 398 -9.61 -7.94 -5.46
CA LEU A 398 -9.03 -7.61 -4.15
C LEU A 398 -10.11 -7.45 -3.06
N ASN A 399 -10.62 -8.58 -2.55
CA ASN A 399 -11.53 -8.68 -1.41
C ASN A 399 -12.84 -7.88 -1.59
N GLU A 400 -13.93 -8.34 -0.98
CA GLU A 400 -15.22 -7.60 -0.99
C GLU A 400 -15.16 -6.22 -0.27
N LYS A 401 -13.95 -5.75 0.07
CA LYS A 401 -13.62 -4.71 1.05
C LYS A 401 -12.93 -3.48 0.44
N THR A 402 -13.08 -3.23 -0.87
CA THR A 402 -12.56 -2.03 -1.55
C THR A 402 -13.58 -0.89 -1.53
N VAL A 403 -13.13 0.35 -1.29
CA VAL A 403 -13.97 1.57 -1.35
C VAL A 403 -13.50 2.59 -2.39
N ALA A 404 -14.44 3.32 -2.96
CA ALA A 404 -14.19 4.52 -3.77
C ALA A 404 -14.52 5.78 -2.96
N LEU A 405 -13.53 6.64 -2.75
CA LEU A 405 -13.75 7.96 -2.16
C LEU A 405 -14.01 8.99 -3.25
N VAL A 406 -15.10 9.74 -3.11
CA VAL A 406 -15.46 10.83 -4.03
C VAL A 406 -15.36 12.14 -3.28
N TYR A 407 -14.46 13.01 -3.75
CA TYR A 407 -14.28 14.36 -3.22
C TYR A 407 -14.87 15.39 -4.18
N ASP A 408 -15.90 16.12 -3.76
CA ASP A 408 -16.50 17.18 -4.56
C ASP A 408 -15.84 18.53 -4.24
N VAL A 409 -15.05 19.03 -5.20
CA VAL A 409 -14.26 20.26 -5.05
C VAL A 409 -15.19 21.48 -4.95
N SER A 410 -16.18 21.53 -5.84
CA SER A 410 -17.12 22.65 -5.97
C SER A 410 -18.01 22.79 -4.74
N ARG A 411 -18.48 21.67 -4.18
CA ARG A 411 -19.24 21.68 -2.92
C ARG A 411 -18.37 22.03 -1.72
N SER A 412 -17.15 21.49 -1.67
CA SER A 412 -16.22 21.78 -0.57
C SER A 412 -15.82 23.25 -0.51
N ALA A 413 -15.77 23.93 -1.66
CA ALA A 413 -15.55 25.38 -1.73
C ALA A 413 -16.64 26.21 -1.04
N GLN A 414 -17.86 25.67 -0.82
CA GLN A 414 -18.94 26.33 -0.10
C GLN A 414 -18.81 26.23 1.43
N GLY A 415 -17.76 25.59 1.94
CA GLY A 415 -17.41 25.56 3.37
C GLY A 415 -17.73 24.25 4.11
N LEU A 416 -18.41 23.28 3.46
CA LEU A 416 -18.61 21.95 4.03
C LEU A 416 -17.78 20.92 3.27
N LEU A 417 -16.92 20.18 3.97
CA LEU A 417 -16.14 19.10 3.37
C LEU A 417 -17.07 18.05 2.73
N SER A 418 -17.04 17.95 1.40
CA SER A 418 -17.82 16.97 0.65
C SER A 418 -16.94 15.81 0.23
N LEU A 419 -16.80 14.84 1.14
CA LEU A 419 -16.09 13.59 0.91
C LEU A 419 -17.04 12.44 1.25
N ARG A 420 -17.25 11.51 0.32
CA ARG A 420 -18.20 10.40 0.44
C ARG A 420 -17.53 9.08 0.05
N ALA A 421 -17.87 8.00 0.74
CA ALA A 421 -17.33 6.67 0.48
C ALA A 421 -18.40 5.77 -0.14
N PHE A 422 -18.10 5.20 -1.30
CA PHE A 422 -19.01 4.32 -2.02
C PHE A 422 -18.40 2.95 -2.29
N ARG A 423 -19.26 1.95 -2.38
CA ARG A 423 -18.95 0.62 -2.91
C ARG A 423 -20.09 0.15 -3.82
N LEU A 424 -19.81 -0.81 -4.70
CA LEU A 424 -20.87 -1.46 -5.46
C LEU A 424 -21.59 -2.46 -4.55
N SER A 425 -22.91 -2.54 -4.69
CA SER A 425 -23.68 -3.55 -3.98
C SER A 425 -23.35 -4.95 -4.50
N PRO A 426 -23.40 -5.99 -3.65
CA PRO A 426 -23.16 -7.37 -4.09
C PRO A 426 -24.10 -7.82 -5.22
N GLN A 427 -25.36 -7.38 -5.18
CA GLN A 427 -26.36 -7.69 -6.21
C GLN A 427 -25.99 -7.06 -7.55
N PHE A 428 -25.55 -5.80 -7.55
CA PHE A 428 -25.11 -5.12 -8.76
C PHE A 428 -23.81 -5.73 -9.32
N MET A 429 -22.85 -6.10 -8.45
CA MET A 429 -21.62 -6.78 -8.86
C MET A 429 -21.91 -8.08 -9.62
N ALA A 430 -22.86 -8.90 -9.14
CA ALA A 430 -23.25 -10.14 -9.81
C ALA A 430 -23.88 -9.87 -11.18
N ALA A 431 -24.81 -8.91 -11.28
CA ALA A 431 -25.43 -8.54 -12.55
C ALA A 431 -24.43 -7.96 -13.57
N PHE A 432 -23.49 -7.14 -13.09
CA PHE A 432 -22.45 -6.53 -13.93
C PHE A 432 -21.46 -7.57 -14.46
N LYS A 433 -21.08 -8.56 -13.64
CA LYS A 433 -20.22 -9.68 -14.06
C LYS A 433 -20.82 -10.51 -15.19
N GLU A 434 -22.14 -10.72 -15.15
CA GLU A 434 -22.86 -11.48 -16.18
C GLU A 434 -23.24 -10.63 -17.41
N ASN A 435 -23.08 -9.30 -17.33
CA ASN A 435 -23.51 -8.33 -18.34
C ASN A 435 -24.99 -8.48 -18.74
N LYS A 436 -25.86 -8.79 -17.77
CA LYS A 436 -27.29 -9.11 -17.99
C LYS A 436 -28.21 -7.96 -17.59
N PHE A 437 -28.11 -6.82 -18.28
CA PHE A 437 -28.97 -5.65 -18.08
C PHE A 437 -30.17 -5.61 -19.04
N THR A 438 -30.92 -6.71 -19.11
CA THR A 438 -32.17 -6.82 -19.87
C THR A 438 -33.38 -6.68 -18.96
N THR A 439 -34.55 -6.35 -19.52
CA THR A 439 -35.78 -6.14 -18.75
C THR A 439 -36.14 -7.37 -17.89
N ASP A 440 -36.05 -8.57 -18.47
CA ASP A 440 -36.37 -9.81 -17.76
C ASP A 440 -35.42 -10.09 -16.59
N ASN A 441 -34.12 -9.82 -16.77
CA ASN A 441 -33.12 -10.07 -15.73
C ASN A 441 -33.22 -9.04 -14.60
N LEU A 442 -33.49 -7.77 -14.92
CA LEU A 442 -33.72 -6.73 -13.91
C LEU A 442 -34.99 -6.98 -13.10
N GLN A 443 -36.07 -7.47 -13.74
CA GLN A 443 -37.29 -7.86 -13.01
C GLN A 443 -37.05 -9.05 -12.08
N LYS A 444 -36.28 -10.05 -12.52
CA LYS A 444 -35.94 -11.22 -11.69
C LYS A 444 -34.99 -10.88 -10.55
N SER A 445 -34.01 -10.01 -10.78
CA SER A 445 -33.05 -9.60 -9.74
C SER A 445 -33.62 -8.58 -8.77
N GLY A 446 -34.67 -7.84 -9.16
CA GLY A 446 -35.25 -6.76 -8.36
C GLY A 446 -34.35 -5.51 -8.25
N LEU A 447 -33.28 -5.43 -9.04
CA LEU A 447 -32.29 -4.34 -8.98
C LEU A 447 -32.90 -2.99 -9.39
N LYS A 448 -32.78 -1.99 -8.50
CA LYS A 448 -33.17 -0.60 -8.77
C LYS A 448 -31.95 0.30 -8.92
N TYR A 449 -32.17 1.53 -9.42
CA TYR A 449 -31.12 2.54 -9.53
C TYR A 449 -30.51 2.93 -8.16
N SER A 450 -31.29 2.82 -7.07
CA SER A 450 -30.84 3.07 -5.70
C SER A 450 -29.82 2.04 -5.20
N ASP A 451 -29.86 0.83 -5.76
CA ASP A 451 -29.11 -0.32 -5.24
C ASP A 451 -27.75 -0.47 -5.92
N ILE A 452 -27.37 0.45 -6.81
CA ILE A 452 -26.09 0.43 -7.53
C ILE A 452 -24.93 0.72 -6.56
N LEU A 453 -25.04 1.83 -5.82
CA LEU A 453 -24.00 2.34 -4.93
C LEU A 453 -24.48 2.30 -3.49
N GLN A 454 -23.74 1.56 -2.65
CA GLN A 454 -23.89 1.62 -1.20
C GLN A 454 -22.91 2.67 -0.65
N GLU A 455 -23.44 3.62 0.11
CA GLU A 455 -22.65 4.62 0.82
C GLU A 455 -22.25 4.11 2.20
N LEU A 456 -20.99 4.29 2.57
CA LEU A 456 -20.45 3.93 3.88
C LEU A 456 -20.18 5.19 4.70
N PRO A 457 -20.48 5.19 6.01
CA PRO A 457 -20.16 6.31 6.89
C PRO A 457 -18.64 6.49 7.01
N ILE A 458 -18.20 7.74 6.95
CA ILE A 458 -16.80 8.13 7.11
C ILE A 458 -16.58 8.63 8.54
N GLN A 459 -15.52 8.14 9.18
CA GLN A 459 -15.03 8.64 10.46
C GLN A 459 -13.63 9.21 10.26
N ILE A 460 -13.39 10.44 10.72
CA ILE A 460 -12.05 11.04 10.66
C ILE A 460 -11.34 10.70 11.98
N HIS A 461 -10.18 10.06 11.86
CA HIS A 461 -9.33 9.74 12.99
C HIS A 461 -8.04 10.57 12.95
N ASN A 462 -7.52 10.89 14.12
CA ASN A 462 -6.25 11.57 14.32
C ASN A 462 -5.47 10.83 15.40
N SER A 463 -4.19 10.56 15.14
CA SER A 463 -3.28 10.16 16.21
C SER A 463 -3.14 11.24 17.28
N HIS A 464 -2.81 10.84 18.51
CA HIS A 464 -2.55 11.78 19.60
C HIS A 464 -1.43 12.77 19.27
N LEU A 465 -0.40 12.33 18.54
CA LEU A 465 0.71 13.20 18.12
C LEU A 465 0.24 14.29 17.16
N ILE A 466 -0.60 13.95 16.18
CA ILE A 466 -1.20 14.93 15.26
C ILE A 466 -2.09 15.90 16.03
N THR A 467 -2.87 15.40 16.99
CA THR A 467 -3.72 16.24 17.85
C THR A 467 -2.88 17.24 18.65
N THR A 468 -1.77 16.80 19.25
CA THR A 468 -0.82 17.69 19.93
C THR A 468 -0.18 18.68 18.96
N PHE A 469 0.23 18.24 17.77
CA PHE A 469 0.78 19.13 16.75
C PHE A 469 -0.22 20.22 16.32
N LEU A 470 -1.49 19.86 16.08
CA LEU A 470 -2.55 20.82 15.76
C LEU A 470 -2.72 21.87 16.86
N SER A 471 -2.58 21.48 18.14
CA SER A 471 -2.65 22.43 19.27
C SER A 471 -1.47 23.41 19.34
N GLN A 472 -0.34 23.07 18.73
CA GLN A 472 0.84 23.93 18.66
C GLN A 472 0.79 24.93 17.50
N ILE A 473 -0.07 24.71 16.50
CA ILE A 473 -0.21 25.67 15.40
C ILE A 473 -0.78 26.96 15.99
N PRO A 474 -0.09 28.12 15.86
CA PRO A 474 -0.51 29.34 16.51
C PRO A 474 -1.93 29.73 16.08
N ALA A 475 -2.89 29.59 16.98
CA ALA A 475 -4.18 30.25 16.82
C ALA A 475 -3.92 31.76 16.92
N SER A 476 -4.31 32.51 15.91
CA SER A 476 -4.21 33.98 15.92
C SER A 476 -5.27 34.55 16.87
N LEU A 477 -5.09 34.36 18.17
CA LEU A 477 -5.84 35.08 19.18
C LEU A 477 -5.22 36.46 19.36
N LYS A 478 -5.56 37.41 18.48
CA LYS A 478 -5.56 38.83 18.86
C LYS A 478 -6.99 39.22 19.22
N SER A 479 -7.34 38.99 20.48
CA SER A 479 -8.56 39.50 21.08
C SER A 479 -8.45 41.01 21.31
N GLY A 480 -8.96 41.78 20.36
CA GLY A 480 -9.44 43.15 20.58
C GLY A 480 -10.78 43.30 19.86
N PRO A 481 -11.68 44.20 20.31
CA PRO A 481 -12.91 44.48 19.57
C PRO A 481 -12.56 44.89 18.15
N LEU A 482 -12.88 44.03 17.18
CA LEU A 482 -12.70 44.34 15.77
C LEU A 482 -13.64 45.50 15.42
N PRO A 483 -13.15 46.58 14.79
CA PRO A 483 -14.03 47.63 14.31
C PRO A 483 -15.03 47.05 13.32
N ALA A 484 -16.29 47.49 13.41
CA ALA A 484 -17.34 47.03 12.51
C ALA A 484 -16.91 47.27 11.06
N PRO A 485 -17.05 46.27 10.16
CA PRO A 485 -16.67 46.43 8.77
C PRO A 485 -17.54 47.51 8.12
N THR A 486 -16.93 48.41 7.36
CA THR A 486 -17.63 49.50 6.65
C THR A 486 -18.44 49.01 5.45
N SER A 487 -18.18 47.79 4.97
CA SER A 487 -18.97 47.11 3.94
C SER A 487 -18.70 45.59 3.97
N ALA A 488 -19.59 44.78 3.38
CA ALA A 488 -19.41 43.33 3.26
C ALA A 488 -18.14 42.95 2.48
N ALA A 489 -17.74 43.77 1.49
CA ALA A 489 -16.51 43.58 0.72
C ALA A 489 -15.23 43.84 1.54
N ALA A 490 -15.32 44.64 2.62
CA ALA A 490 -14.19 44.93 3.49
C ALA A 490 -13.82 43.78 4.45
N VAL A 491 -14.74 42.82 4.64
CA VAL A 491 -14.58 41.67 5.54
C VAL A 491 -13.47 40.71 5.08
N PRO A 492 -13.47 40.17 3.84
CA PRO A 492 -12.39 39.27 3.38
C PRO A 492 -11.03 39.98 3.20
N SER A 493 -11.01 41.30 3.05
CA SER A 493 -9.77 42.09 2.99
C SER A 493 -9.19 42.45 4.36
N ASN A 494 -9.89 42.17 5.46
CA ASN A 494 -9.42 42.49 6.81
C ASN A 494 -8.17 41.65 7.14
N PRO A 495 -7.00 42.26 7.41
CA PRO A 495 -5.77 41.52 7.70
C PRO A 495 -5.87 40.63 8.94
N ALA A 496 -6.80 40.89 9.87
CA ALA A 496 -7.07 40.00 11.00
C ALA A 496 -7.83 38.72 10.59
N ILE A 497 -8.60 38.75 9.50
CA ILE A 497 -9.34 37.59 8.96
C ILE A 497 -8.49 36.87 7.90
N LYS A 498 -7.79 37.62 7.06
CA LYS A 498 -6.95 37.10 5.96
C LYS A 498 -5.73 36.32 6.44
N ASN A 499 -5.16 36.70 7.59
CA ASN A 499 -3.97 36.05 8.16
C ASN A 499 -4.31 34.94 9.16
N ASP A 500 -5.59 34.78 9.52
CA ASP A 500 -6.03 33.83 10.54
C ASP A 500 -6.69 32.61 9.90
N VAL A 501 -5.86 31.80 9.24
CA VAL A 501 -6.25 30.64 8.41
C VAL A 501 -6.94 29.52 9.23
N LEU A 502 -6.84 29.57 10.56
CA LEU A 502 -7.34 28.53 11.47
C LEU A 502 -8.41 29.03 12.45
N SER A 503 -8.76 30.32 12.44
CA SER A 503 -9.86 30.77 13.28
C SER A 503 -11.18 30.12 12.84
N PRO A 504 -12.05 29.78 13.80
CA PRO A 504 -13.43 29.39 13.51
C PRO A 504 -14.12 30.40 12.58
N THR A 505 -13.75 31.68 12.67
CA THR A 505 -14.23 32.77 11.81
C THR A 505 -13.81 32.61 10.34
N ALA A 506 -12.54 32.37 10.04
CA ALA A 506 -12.08 32.20 8.64
C ALA A 506 -12.66 30.94 7.97
N ILE A 507 -12.91 29.88 8.76
CA ILE A 507 -13.57 28.65 8.31
C ILE A 507 -15.10 28.85 8.18
N ALA A 508 -15.71 29.66 9.04
CA ALA A 508 -17.16 29.86 9.07
C ALA A 508 -17.71 30.82 8.01
N PHE A 509 -16.96 31.82 7.54
CA PHE A 509 -17.50 32.81 6.58
C PHE A 509 -17.99 32.20 5.26
N PRO A 510 -17.23 31.31 4.57
CA PRO A 510 -17.73 30.64 3.37
C PRO A 510 -19.01 29.84 3.64
N SER A 511 -19.07 29.15 4.79
CA SER A 511 -20.24 28.34 5.19
C SER A 511 -21.50 29.18 5.38
N LEU A 512 -21.38 30.47 5.73
CA LEU A 512 -22.49 31.40 5.94
C LEU A 512 -22.85 32.21 4.68
N THR A 513 -22.21 31.94 3.55
CA THR A 513 -22.51 32.63 2.29
C THR A 513 -23.93 32.30 1.82
N LEU A 514 -24.70 33.34 1.48
CA LEU A 514 -26.05 33.26 0.95
C LEU A 514 -26.14 33.27 -0.58
N ASN A 515 -25.04 33.59 -1.28
CA ASN A 515 -25.06 33.72 -2.74
C ASN A 515 -25.33 32.35 -3.41
N PRO A 516 -26.46 32.17 -4.12
CA PRO A 516 -26.82 30.89 -4.74
C PRO A 516 -26.14 30.63 -6.09
N ASP A 517 -25.65 31.68 -6.76
CA ASP A 517 -25.11 31.58 -8.13
C ASP A 517 -23.58 31.52 -8.14
N PRO A 518 -22.97 30.69 -9.02
CA PRO A 518 -23.58 29.92 -10.12
C PRO A 518 -23.95 28.46 -9.78
N PHE A 519 -23.89 28.05 -8.50
CA PHE A 519 -23.93 26.62 -8.14
C PHE A 519 -25.31 25.99 -8.28
N LEU A 520 -26.36 26.68 -7.82
CA LEU A 520 -27.73 26.16 -7.91
C LEU A 520 -28.19 26.08 -9.37
N SER A 521 -27.93 27.14 -10.14
CA SER A 521 -28.22 27.21 -11.57
C SER A 521 -27.52 26.09 -12.33
N GLN A 522 -26.20 25.92 -12.15
CA GLN A 522 -25.45 24.87 -12.83
C GLN A 522 -25.88 23.45 -12.41
N THR A 523 -26.27 23.24 -11.14
CA THR A 523 -26.80 21.94 -10.68
C THR A 523 -28.17 21.64 -11.31
N ALA A 524 -29.01 22.66 -11.48
CA ALA A 524 -30.30 22.53 -12.14
C ALA A 524 -30.14 22.25 -13.65
N ASP A 525 -29.19 22.89 -14.32
CA ASP A 525 -28.86 22.61 -15.73
C ASP A 525 -28.38 21.16 -15.89
N ASN A 526 -27.46 20.69 -15.03
CA ASN A 526 -27.01 19.29 -15.04
C ASN A 526 -28.16 18.29 -14.79
N LEU A 527 -29.13 18.65 -13.95
CA LEU A 527 -30.32 17.84 -13.71
C LEU A 527 -31.21 17.79 -14.96
N LEU A 528 -31.40 18.92 -15.64
CA LEU A 528 -32.16 19.01 -16.88
C LEU A 528 -31.53 18.12 -17.96
N ASP A 529 -30.22 18.22 -18.17
CA ASP A 529 -29.47 17.38 -19.13
C ASP A 529 -29.65 15.87 -18.85
N SER A 530 -29.66 15.49 -17.57
CA SER A 530 -29.89 14.10 -17.15
C SER A 530 -31.32 13.64 -17.42
N ILE A 531 -32.31 14.52 -17.22
CA ILE A 531 -33.72 14.23 -17.56
C ILE A 531 -33.91 14.08 -19.07
N GLU A 532 -33.29 14.96 -19.88
CA GLU A 532 -33.32 14.85 -21.34
C GLU A 532 -32.69 13.54 -21.82
N THR A 533 -31.54 13.17 -21.26
CA THR A 533 -30.88 11.89 -21.54
C THR A 533 -31.80 10.71 -21.20
N HIS A 534 -32.52 10.78 -20.07
CA HIS A 534 -33.48 9.74 -19.69
C HIS A 534 -34.62 9.60 -20.70
N HIS A 535 -35.13 10.73 -21.22
CA HIS A 535 -36.15 10.72 -22.26
C HIS A 535 -35.65 10.12 -23.57
N VAL A 536 -34.41 10.42 -23.97
CA VAL A 536 -33.78 9.83 -25.18
C VAL A 536 -33.72 8.31 -25.06
N GLU A 537 -33.27 7.78 -23.93
CA GLU A 537 -33.20 6.34 -23.70
C GLU A 537 -34.58 5.66 -23.61
N ALA A 538 -35.55 6.31 -22.96
CA ALA A 538 -36.92 5.84 -22.91
C ALA A 538 -37.53 5.74 -24.31
N ASN A 539 -37.25 6.73 -25.17
CA ASN A 539 -37.64 6.72 -26.58
C ASN A 539 -36.98 5.56 -27.33
N ASN A 540 -35.67 5.35 -27.16
CA ASN A 540 -34.93 4.24 -27.78
C ASN A 540 -35.54 2.88 -27.41
N PHE A 541 -35.88 2.68 -26.14
CA PHE A 541 -36.57 1.47 -25.70
C PHE A 541 -37.98 1.34 -26.28
N SER A 542 -38.72 2.45 -26.38
CA SER A 542 -40.04 2.48 -27.02
C SER A 542 -39.98 2.07 -28.50
N TYR A 543 -38.94 2.51 -29.23
CA TYR A 543 -38.68 2.09 -30.60
C TYR A 543 -38.38 0.59 -30.70
N TYR A 544 -37.52 0.07 -29.81
CA TYR A 544 -37.23 -1.36 -29.71
C TYR A 544 -38.51 -2.18 -29.45
N SER A 545 -39.32 -1.79 -28.47
CA SER A 545 -40.57 -2.47 -28.12
C SER A 545 -41.55 -2.52 -29.29
N ARG A 546 -41.73 -1.40 -30.02
CA ARG A 546 -42.55 -1.37 -31.24
C ARG A 546 -41.99 -2.27 -32.34
N ALA A 547 -40.66 -2.34 -32.52
CA ALA A 547 -40.04 -3.20 -33.52
C ALA A 547 -40.20 -4.68 -33.17
N LEU A 548 -39.99 -5.05 -31.91
CA LEU A 548 -40.19 -6.40 -31.41
C LEU A 548 -41.63 -6.86 -31.61
N ALA A 549 -42.62 -6.03 -31.25
CA ALA A 549 -44.03 -6.34 -31.41
C ALA A 549 -44.42 -6.59 -32.88
N ARG A 550 -43.86 -5.83 -33.84
CA ARG A 550 -44.09 -6.04 -35.27
C ARG A 550 -43.52 -7.37 -35.76
N GLU A 551 -42.30 -7.72 -35.35
CA GLU A 551 -41.69 -8.99 -35.75
C GLU A 551 -42.38 -10.19 -35.09
N GLN A 552 -42.78 -10.08 -33.83
CA GLN A 552 -43.58 -11.10 -33.15
C GLN A 552 -44.94 -11.32 -33.84
N ALA A 553 -45.61 -10.26 -34.29
CA ALA A 553 -46.84 -10.39 -35.06
C ALA A 553 -46.65 -11.14 -36.39
N LYS A 554 -45.55 -10.86 -37.11
CA LYS A 554 -45.19 -11.60 -38.34
C LYS A 554 -44.91 -13.08 -38.07
N ILE A 555 -44.18 -13.38 -37.00
CA ILE A 555 -43.88 -14.75 -36.58
C ILE A 555 -45.17 -15.48 -36.23
N GLN A 556 -46.07 -14.87 -35.45
CA GLN A 556 -47.37 -15.46 -35.09
C GLN A 556 -48.24 -15.73 -36.32
N GLN A 557 -48.30 -14.79 -37.27
CA GLN A 557 -49.01 -14.98 -38.54
C GLN A 557 -48.41 -16.12 -39.37
N TRP A 558 -47.08 -16.20 -39.44
CA TRP A 558 -46.39 -17.29 -40.14
C TRP A 558 -46.66 -18.65 -39.46
N GLN A 559 -46.61 -18.72 -38.14
CA GLN A 559 -46.86 -19.94 -37.37
C GLN A 559 -48.31 -20.41 -37.54
N ALA A 560 -49.26 -19.48 -37.48
CA ALA A 560 -50.67 -19.78 -37.73
C ALA A 560 -50.90 -20.32 -39.15
N LYS A 561 -50.27 -19.70 -40.17
CA LYS A 561 -50.34 -20.16 -41.56
C LYS A 561 -49.70 -21.54 -41.74
N ARG A 562 -48.53 -21.77 -41.13
CA ARG A 562 -47.82 -23.06 -41.20
C ARG A 562 -48.61 -24.18 -40.52
N LYS A 563 -49.22 -23.90 -39.37
CA LYS A 563 -50.09 -24.84 -38.65
C LYS A 563 -51.34 -25.21 -39.48
N ALA A 564 -51.95 -24.24 -40.15
CA ALA A 564 -53.07 -24.49 -41.06
C ALA A 564 -52.66 -25.34 -42.28
N GLU A 565 -51.47 -25.09 -42.85
CA GLU A 565 -50.92 -25.89 -43.94
C GLU A 565 -50.61 -27.33 -43.51
N ASN A 566 -50.00 -27.52 -42.34
CA ASN A 566 -49.73 -28.85 -41.78
C ASN A 566 -51.04 -29.61 -41.50
N ALA A 567 -52.09 -28.95 -41.04
CA ALA A 567 -53.42 -29.57 -40.87
C ALA A 567 -54.02 -30.03 -42.20
N ALA A 568 -53.88 -29.24 -43.28
CA ALA A 568 -54.33 -29.62 -44.62
C ALA A 568 -53.51 -30.78 -45.23
N ARG A 569 -52.19 -30.80 -44.97
CA ARG A 569 -51.30 -31.90 -45.38
C ARG A 569 -51.61 -33.20 -44.67
N ALA A 570 -51.97 -33.15 -43.38
CA ALA A 570 -52.40 -34.31 -42.62
C ALA A 570 -53.67 -34.96 -43.20
N LEU A 571 -54.65 -34.16 -43.62
CA LEU A 571 -55.85 -34.63 -44.33
C LEU A 571 -55.50 -35.29 -45.68
N SER A 572 -54.44 -34.81 -46.33
CA SER A 572 -53.96 -35.31 -47.64
C SER A 572 -52.89 -36.42 -47.52
N LYS A 573 -52.63 -36.95 -46.32
CA LYS A 573 -51.60 -37.96 -46.00
C LYS A 573 -50.17 -37.59 -46.44
N GLN A 574 -49.85 -36.30 -46.50
CA GLN A 574 -48.49 -35.82 -46.76
C GLN A 574 -47.73 -35.59 -45.43
N PRO A 575 -46.40 -35.76 -45.41
CA PRO A 575 -45.59 -35.48 -44.23
C PRO A 575 -45.65 -33.98 -43.85
N PRO A 576 -45.69 -33.66 -42.54
CA PRO A 576 -45.77 -32.27 -42.07
C PRO A 576 -44.46 -31.53 -42.35
N LEU A 577 -44.58 -30.22 -42.57
CA LEU A 577 -43.42 -29.34 -42.71
C LEU A 577 -42.87 -28.95 -41.33
N PRO A 578 -41.56 -28.68 -41.21
CA PRO A 578 -40.96 -28.27 -39.95
C PRO A 578 -41.55 -26.95 -39.43
N GLU A 579 -41.98 -26.94 -38.17
CA GLU A 579 -42.58 -25.77 -37.54
C GLU A 579 -41.53 -24.76 -37.05
N ASP A 580 -40.24 -25.11 -37.02
CA ASP A 580 -39.15 -24.27 -36.50
C ASP A 580 -38.45 -23.41 -37.57
N GLU A 581 -38.84 -23.52 -38.85
CA GLU A 581 -38.22 -22.76 -39.95
C GLU A 581 -38.25 -21.23 -39.73
N TRP A 582 -39.23 -20.73 -38.98
CA TRP A 582 -39.34 -19.29 -38.68
C TRP A 582 -38.11 -18.74 -37.92
N GLN A 583 -37.42 -19.57 -37.12
CA GLN A 583 -36.22 -19.13 -36.38
C GLN A 583 -35.07 -18.75 -37.31
N LYS A 584 -35.01 -19.34 -38.53
CA LYS A 584 -34.03 -18.98 -39.56
C LYS A 584 -34.51 -17.82 -40.44
N LEU A 585 -35.83 -17.71 -40.62
CA LEU A 585 -36.46 -16.71 -41.50
C LEU A 585 -36.59 -15.33 -40.84
N PHE A 586 -36.84 -15.28 -39.53
CA PHE A 586 -37.04 -14.03 -38.79
C PHE A 586 -35.92 -13.82 -37.77
N LYS A 587 -35.30 -12.64 -37.80
CA LYS A 587 -34.32 -12.22 -36.80
C LYS A 587 -34.97 -11.22 -35.86
N LEU A 588 -35.11 -11.59 -34.59
CA LEU A 588 -35.65 -10.71 -33.56
C LEU A 588 -34.67 -9.55 -33.28
N PRO A 589 -35.15 -8.31 -33.12
CA PRO A 589 -34.31 -7.20 -32.67
C PRO A 589 -33.66 -7.51 -31.33
N THR A 590 -32.41 -7.10 -31.13
CA THR A 590 -31.71 -7.24 -29.84
C THR A 590 -32.11 -6.13 -28.89
N GLU A 591 -32.38 -6.46 -27.63
CA GLU A 591 -32.71 -5.48 -26.60
C GLU A 591 -31.50 -4.56 -26.32
N PRO A 592 -31.69 -3.22 -26.28
CA PRO A 592 -30.65 -2.32 -25.82
C PRO A 592 -30.40 -2.51 -24.32
N SER A 593 -29.12 -2.51 -23.91
CA SER A 593 -28.75 -2.59 -22.50
C SER A 593 -29.38 -1.46 -21.68
N ARG A 594 -29.97 -1.80 -20.53
CA ARG A 594 -30.59 -0.83 -19.61
C ARG A 594 -29.61 -0.23 -18.60
N LEU A 595 -28.31 -0.55 -18.70
CA LEU A 595 -27.29 -0.10 -17.75
C LEU A 595 -27.17 1.43 -17.70
N GLU A 596 -26.99 2.09 -18.86
CA GLU A 596 -26.84 3.55 -18.92
C GLU A 596 -28.07 4.26 -18.36
N SER A 597 -29.26 3.68 -18.59
CA SER A 597 -30.50 4.20 -18.03
C SER A 597 -30.59 4.13 -16.52
N LEU A 598 -30.11 3.03 -15.93
CA LEU A 598 -30.02 2.91 -14.48
C LEU A 598 -29.01 3.90 -13.89
N LEU A 599 -27.86 4.09 -14.55
CA LEU A 599 -26.82 5.03 -14.10
C LEU A 599 -27.30 6.48 -14.19
N ASN A 600 -27.92 6.85 -15.31
CA ASN A 600 -28.46 8.18 -15.50
C ASN A 600 -29.60 8.49 -14.50
N SER A 601 -30.50 7.54 -14.24
CA SER A 601 -31.53 7.72 -13.19
C SER A 601 -30.91 7.91 -11.80
N ARG A 602 -29.81 7.21 -11.48
CA ARG A 602 -29.09 7.41 -10.22
C ARG A 602 -28.39 8.77 -10.16
N GLN A 603 -27.83 9.24 -11.27
CA GLN A 603 -27.22 10.57 -11.37
C GLN A 603 -28.26 11.69 -11.24
N ALA A 604 -29.44 11.56 -11.86
CA ALA A 604 -30.57 12.48 -11.70
C ALA A 604 -31.02 12.59 -10.23
N GLU A 605 -31.18 11.45 -9.55
CA GLU A 605 -31.52 11.41 -8.12
C GLU A 605 -30.46 12.13 -7.28
N GLN A 606 -29.19 11.97 -7.64
CA GLN A 606 -28.11 12.65 -6.93
C GLN A 606 -28.20 14.17 -7.09
N TYR A 607 -28.42 14.69 -8.30
CA TYR A 607 -28.61 16.13 -8.51
C TYR A 607 -29.84 16.64 -7.75
N ALA A 608 -30.95 15.89 -7.74
CA ALA A 608 -32.14 16.25 -6.97
C ALA A 608 -31.85 16.37 -5.46
N ARG A 609 -31.22 15.34 -4.86
CA ARG A 609 -30.80 15.38 -3.45
C ARG A 609 -29.84 16.53 -3.15
N GLN A 610 -29.01 16.89 -4.13
CA GLN A 610 -28.09 18.00 -4.00
C GLN A 610 -28.79 19.35 -3.95
N VAL A 611 -29.80 19.56 -4.81
CA VAL A 611 -30.67 20.74 -4.79
C VAL A 611 -31.39 20.82 -3.45
N ASP A 612 -32.00 19.73 -2.99
CA ASP A 612 -32.70 19.67 -1.69
C ASP A 612 -31.77 20.07 -0.54
N GLY A 613 -30.57 19.48 -0.48
CA GLY A 613 -29.57 19.80 0.54
C GLY A 613 -29.09 21.25 0.47
N PHE A 614 -28.95 21.80 -0.73
CA PHE A 614 -28.56 23.21 -0.92
C PHE A 614 -29.66 24.16 -0.45
N VAL A 615 -30.93 23.88 -0.80
CA VAL A 615 -32.09 24.67 -0.37
C VAL A 615 -32.22 24.61 1.15
N ALA A 616 -32.18 23.43 1.76
CA ALA A 616 -32.27 23.27 3.21
C ALA A 616 -31.19 24.07 3.95
N ALA A 617 -29.93 23.99 3.50
CA ALA A 617 -28.83 24.74 4.08
C ALA A 617 -29.00 26.26 3.91
N THR A 618 -29.40 26.70 2.72
CA THR A 618 -29.56 28.13 2.41
C THR A 618 -30.74 28.74 3.17
N THR A 619 -31.87 28.04 3.24
CA THR A 619 -33.03 28.45 4.04
C THR A 619 -32.65 28.58 5.52
N GLY A 620 -31.90 27.62 6.07
CA GLY A 620 -31.36 27.71 7.43
C GLY A 620 -30.50 28.96 7.66
N LYS A 621 -29.60 29.29 6.72
CA LYS A 621 -28.79 30.52 6.76
C LYS A 621 -29.65 31.78 6.70
N MET A 622 -30.67 31.82 5.82
CA MET A 622 -31.58 32.96 5.70
C MET A 622 -32.38 33.21 6.98
N PHE A 623 -32.88 32.15 7.63
CA PHE A 623 -33.56 32.26 8.92
C PHE A 623 -32.64 32.79 10.02
N ALA A 624 -31.39 32.31 10.09
CA ALA A 624 -30.41 32.78 11.05
C ALA A 624 -30.09 34.28 10.88
N ILE A 625 -30.04 34.76 9.63
CA ILE A 625 -29.81 36.18 9.33
C ILE A 625 -31.04 37.03 9.67
N ARG A 626 -32.26 36.57 9.34
CA ARG A 626 -33.50 37.28 9.70
C ARG A 626 -33.60 37.50 11.21
N GLY A 627 -33.28 36.49 12.03
CA GLY A 627 -33.31 36.59 13.48
C GLY A 627 -32.33 37.62 14.07
N ASN A 628 -31.22 37.90 13.36
CA ASN A 628 -30.19 38.84 13.80
C ASN A 628 -30.35 40.26 13.20
N LEU A 629 -31.01 40.41 12.05
CA LEU A 629 -31.24 41.72 11.41
C LEU A 629 -32.41 42.51 12.02
N LEU A 630 -33.34 41.83 12.70
CA LEU A 630 -34.50 42.45 13.36
C LEU A 630 -34.46 42.14 14.87
N PRO A 631 -33.59 42.80 15.65
CA PRO A 631 -33.58 42.65 17.11
C PRO A 631 -34.89 43.22 17.68
N GLY A 632 -35.90 42.35 17.87
CA GLY A 632 -37.20 42.71 18.45
C GLY A 632 -38.39 41.84 18.02
N GLU A 633 -38.41 41.31 16.79
CA GLU A 633 -39.57 40.55 16.28
C GLU A 633 -39.67 39.12 16.85
N SER A 634 -38.57 38.54 17.33
CA SER A 634 -38.56 37.18 17.89
C SER A 634 -39.25 37.07 19.26
N LYS A 635 -39.73 38.18 19.84
CA LYS A 635 -40.56 38.15 21.06
C LYS A 635 -42.06 37.94 20.80
N GLU A 636 -42.55 38.14 19.58
CA GLU A 636 -44.00 38.08 19.31
C GLU A 636 -44.51 36.69 18.87
N VAL A 637 -43.64 35.68 18.70
CA VAL A 637 -44.05 34.31 18.30
C VAL A 637 -44.02 33.32 19.46
N ALA A 638 -43.94 33.81 20.71
CA ALA A 638 -43.93 33.02 21.93
C ALA A 638 -45.11 33.33 22.88
N GLU A 639 -46.23 33.84 22.36
CA GLU A 639 -47.54 33.84 23.02
C GLU A 639 -48.57 33.01 22.25
#